data_AF-Q3U6Q4-F1
#
_entry.id   AF-Q3U6Q4-F1
#
_cell.length_a   1.000
_cell.length_b   1.000
_cell.length_c   1.000
_cell.angle_alpha   90.00
_cell.angle_beta   90.00
_cell.angle_gamma   90.00
#
_symmetry.space_group_name_H-M   'P 1'
#
loop_
_entity.id
_entity.type
_entity.pdbx_description
1 polymer ?
#
loop_
_entity_poly.entity_id
_entity_poly.type
_entity_poly.pdbx_seq_one_letter_code
_entity_poly.pdbx_strand_id
1 'polypeptide(L)'
;MESSDVELDFQRSVQAVLRELNTPNPALQSNQGMWRWSLHKKVERNPGKSSILVRILLRELEKAESEDGRRVIIPLLLTLMSVLTKATGIPEDLYHRAYTFCTRLLTLPAPYSTVALDCAIRLKTETAVPGTLYQRTVIAEQNLISELYPYQERVFLFVDPELVSASVCSALLLEIQAAQEQQTPEACMRHVVSHALQAALGEACHTGALNRKLQASSRRVLEYYFHAVVAAIEQVASEDSPSRLGHLEKMEEIYCSLLGPATTRRHCVGDLLQDRLPSIPLPSPYITFHLWTDQEQLWKELVLFLRPRSQLRLSADLDALDLQGFRLDRDLARVSTDSGIERDLPLGSDELPDPSSSEMERAALQRKGGIKKRVWPPDFFMPGSWDGPPGLHRRTGRPSGDGELLPGVSRVHTARVLVLGDDRMLGRLAQAYYRLRKRETKKFCLTPRLSLQLYYIPVLAPQVTGQDPEASRKPELGELASFLGRVDPWYESTVNTLCPAILKLAEMPPYLDTSRTVDPFILDVITYYVRMGTQPIYFQLYKVKIFTSLSHDPTEDIFLTELKVKIQDSKSPKEGSSPRRRGAAEGTGAELSMCYQKALLSHRPREVTVSLRATGLVLKAIPAGDTEVSGFFHCTSPNAASATDCSCLHVSVTEVVKSSNLAGRSFTTSTNTFRTSSIQVQSQDQRLLTLWLDKDGRRTFRDVVRFEVSPCPEPCSRTQKSKTSALNSHGQETEKNMAKPNSLLMPINTFSGIIQ
;
A
#
# COMPACT_ATOMS: atom_id res chain seq x y z
N MET A 1 36.00 26.52 10.39
CA MET A 1 35.74 25.52 11.44
C MET A 1 34.30 25.03 11.40
N GLU A 2 33.29 25.90 11.42
CA GLU A 2 31.88 25.46 11.45
C GLU A 2 31.46 24.52 10.30
N SER A 3 31.99 24.71 9.09
CA SER A 3 31.73 23.80 7.95
C SER A 3 32.23 22.37 8.19
N SER A 4 33.42 22.19 8.78
CA SER A 4 33.98 20.84 8.98
C SER A 4 33.28 20.09 10.10
N ASP A 5 32.89 20.80 11.17
CA ASP A 5 32.20 20.17 12.30
C ASP A 5 30.83 19.63 11.88
N VAL A 6 30.15 20.34 10.98
CA VAL A 6 28.84 19.90 10.49
C VAL A 6 28.95 18.77 9.48
N GLU A 7 29.96 18.79 8.61
CA GLU A 7 30.25 17.65 7.73
C GLU A 7 30.55 16.39 8.55
N LEU A 8 31.35 16.51 9.62
CA LEU A 8 31.64 15.41 10.54
C LEU A 8 30.39 14.92 11.29
N ASP A 9 29.51 15.82 11.72
CA ASP A 9 28.26 15.43 12.38
C ASP A 9 27.31 14.67 11.43
N PHE A 10 27.13 15.14 10.19
CA PHE A 10 26.37 14.40 9.18
C PHE A 10 27.02 13.06 8.86
N GLN A 11 28.35 13.01 8.73
CA GLN A 11 29.08 11.79 8.46
C GLN A 11 28.90 10.77 9.58
N ARG A 12 28.94 11.20 10.85
CA ARG A 12 28.64 10.32 12.01
C ARG A 12 27.21 9.80 11.97
N SER A 13 26.24 10.64 11.62
CA SER A 13 24.84 10.20 11.50
C SER A 13 24.62 9.20 10.37
N VAL A 14 25.23 9.40 9.19
CA VAL A 14 25.15 8.44 8.08
C VAL A 14 25.84 7.13 8.46
N GLN A 15 27.00 7.19 9.12
CA GLN A 15 27.71 6.00 9.61
C GLN A 15 26.91 5.25 10.69
N ALA A 16 26.12 5.93 11.52
CA ALA A 16 25.21 5.28 12.46
C ALA A 16 24.13 4.47 11.72
N VAL A 17 23.50 5.05 10.69
CA VAL A 17 22.52 4.36 9.84
C VAL A 17 23.15 3.17 9.10
N LEU A 18 24.39 3.29 8.63
CA LEU A 18 25.08 2.19 7.96
C LEU A 18 25.46 1.05 8.91
N ARG A 19 25.92 1.38 10.12
CA ARG A 19 26.22 0.36 11.13
C ARG A 19 24.98 -0.44 11.48
N GLU A 20 23.87 0.25 11.64
CA GLU A 20 22.55 -0.33 11.91
C GLU A 20 22.16 -1.38 10.87
N LEU A 21 22.25 -1.03 9.59
CA LEU A 21 21.97 -1.91 8.44
C LEU A 21 22.86 -3.15 8.39
N ASN A 22 24.10 -3.03 8.88
CA ASN A 22 25.10 -4.10 8.84
C ASN A 22 25.07 -5.00 10.09
N THR A 23 24.37 -4.61 11.16
CA THR A 23 24.28 -5.41 12.40
C THR A 23 23.10 -6.39 12.38
N PRO A 24 23.34 -7.72 12.34
CA PRO A 24 22.29 -8.73 12.50
C PRO A 24 21.82 -8.91 13.95
N ASN A 25 22.32 -8.11 14.91
CA ASN A 25 22.18 -8.42 16.33
C ASN A 25 20.86 -7.88 16.91
N PRO A 26 19.94 -8.74 17.40
CA PRO A 26 18.60 -8.33 17.84
C PRO A 26 18.57 -7.38 19.04
N ALA A 27 19.66 -7.28 19.82
CA ALA A 27 19.72 -6.38 20.98
C ALA A 27 19.73 -4.88 20.63
N LEU A 28 20.18 -4.50 19.42
CA LEU A 28 20.18 -3.10 18.96
C LEU A 28 18.91 -2.72 18.16
N GLN A 29 17.98 -3.67 17.93
CA GLN A 29 16.82 -3.45 17.07
C GLN A 29 15.90 -2.32 17.54
N SER A 30 15.82 -2.03 18.85
CA SER A 30 14.89 -1.01 19.39
C SER A 30 15.12 0.41 18.86
N ASN A 31 16.32 0.75 18.36
CA ASN A 31 16.67 2.14 18.00
C ASN A 31 16.98 2.34 16.51
N GLN A 32 16.74 1.31 15.68
CA GLN A 32 17.18 1.29 14.29
C GLN A 32 16.55 2.44 13.47
N GLY A 33 15.23 2.44 13.26
CA GLY A 33 14.56 3.54 12.55
C GLY A 33 14.77 4.96 13.12
N MET A 34 15.24 5.10 14.37
CA MET A 34 15.44 6.40 15.02
C MET A 34 16.66 7.16 14.49
N TRP A 35 17.72 6.48 14.04
CA TRP A 35 18.89 7.14 13.46
C TRP A 35 18.57 7.79 12.12
N ARG A 36 17.81 7.09 11.27
CA ARG A 36 17.33 7.63 9.99
C ARG A 36 16.39 8.81 10.20
N TRP A 37 15.45 8.70 11.15
CA TRP A 37 14.57 9.81 11.50
C TRP A 37 15.38 11.03 12.00
N SER A 38 16.36 10.80 12.87
CA SER A 38 17.25 11.86 13.37
C SER A 38 18.04 12.53 12.24
N LEU A 39 18.52 11.75 11.26
CA LEU A 39 19.18 12.27 10.07
C LEU A 39 18.24 13.19 9.28
N HIS A 40 17.00 12.77 9.06
CA HIS A 40 15.99 13.58 8.36
C HIS A 40 15.67 14.88 9.13
N LYS A 41 15.54 14.81 10.45
CA LYS A 41 15.33 16.01 11.30
C LYS A 41 16.52 16.97 11.28
N LYS A 42 17.75 16.47 11.20
CA LYS A 42 18.94 17.32 11.04
C LYS A 42 18.90 18.13 9.75
N VAL A 43 18.43 17.52 8.65
CA VAL A 43 18.24 18.22 7.36
C VAL A 43 17.14 19.27 7.47
N GLU A 44 15.99 18.92 8.05
CA GLU A 44 14.87 19.85 8.23
C GLU A 44 15.25 21.08 9.06
N ARG A 45 16.09 20.90 10.08
CA ARG A 45 16.59 22.00 10.93
C ARG A 45 17.64 22.88 10.23
N ASN A 46 18.37 22.38 9.24
CA ASN A 46 19.44 23.10 8.55
C ASN A 46 19.42 22.83 7.03
N PRO A 47 18.41 23.34 6.30
CA PRO A 47 18.21 23.02 4.88
C PRO A 47 19.39 23.46 3.99
N GLY A 48 20.07 24.56 4.32
CA GLY A 48 21.24 25.05 3.58
C GLY A 48 22.45 24.09 3.60
N LYS A 49 22.42 23.06 4.45
CA LYS A 49 23.49 22.04 4.54
C LYS A 49 23.13 20.73 3.84
N SER A 50 22.01 20.68 3.13
CA SER A 50 21.55 19.49 2.38
C SER A 50 22.58 19.03 1.34
N SER A 51 23.30 19.96 0.70
CA SER A 51 24.34 19.63 -0.29
C SER A 51 25.51 18.84 0.32
N ILE A 52 25.88 19.12 1.58
CA ILE A 52 26.90 18.37 2.31
C ILE A 52 26.42 16.92 2.53
N LEU A 53 25.18 16.74 2.99
CA LEU A 53 24.63 15.41 3.20
C LEU A 53 24.52 14.61 1.89
N VAL A 54 24.08 15.25 0.81
CA VAL A 54 24.01 14.62 -0.53
C VAL A 54 25.40 14.13 -0.97
N ARG A 55 26.46 14.94 -0.78
CA ARG A 55 27.84 14.52 -1.07
C ARG A 55 28.27 13.31 -0.24
N ILE A 56 27.94 13.30 1.05
CA ILE A 56 28.26 12.18 1.94
C ILE A 56 27.53 10.91 1.49
N LEU A 57 26.22 10.99 1.24
CA LEU A 57 25.41 9.86 0.80
C LEU A 57 25.92 9.28 -0.53
N LEU A 58 26.29 10.14 -1.49
CA LEU A 58 26.87 9.71 -2.77
C LEU A 58 28.23 9.03 -2.60
N ARG A 59 29.11 9.55 -1.73
CA ARG A 59 30.39 8.91 -1.42
C ARG A 59 30.18 7.51 -0.82
N GLU A 60 29.25 7.36 0.12
CA GLU A 60 28.96 6.07 0.74
C GLU A 60 28.27 5.09 -0.23
N LEU A 61 27.44 5.58 -1.16
CA LEU A 61 26.85 4.78 -2.22
C LEU A 61 27.89 4.21 -3.19
N GLU A 62 28.82 5.06 -3.67
CA GLU A 62 29.91 4.64 -4.54
C GLU A 62 30.87 3.68 -3.83
N LYS A 63 31.13 3.92 -2.53
CA LYS A 63 31.89 2.99 -1.70
C LYS A 63 31.20 1.64 -1.60
N ALA A 64 29.90 1.61 -1.32
CA ALA A 64 29.12 0.38 -1.22
C ALA A 64 29.08 -0.39 -2.55
N GLU A 65 29.03 0.31 -3.69
CA GLU A 65 29.15 -0.30 -5.02
C GLU A 65 30.54 -0.94 -5.20
N SER A 66 31.62 -0.25 -4.80
CA SER A 66 32.99 -0.75 -4.97
C SER A 66 33.37 -1.90 -4.02
N GLU A 67 32.78 -1.95 -2.83
CA GLU A 67 33.06 -2.97 -1.80
C GLU A 67 32.06 -4.15 -1.85
N ASP A 68 31.24 -4.25 -2.90
CA ASP A 68 30.14 -5.22 -3.07
C ASP A 68 29.14 -5.25 -1.91
N GLY A 69 28.97 -4.11 -1.23
CA GLY A 69 28.05 -3.87 -0.13
C GLY A 69 26.59 -3.70 -0.57
N ARG A 70 26.06 -4.61 -1.41
CA ARG A 70 24.76 -4.43 -2.10
C ARG A 70 23.58 -4.19 -1.16
N ARG A 71 23.64 -4.71 0.07
CA ARG A 71 22.56 -4.60 1.07
C ARG A 71 22.23 -3.15 1.46
N VAL A 72 23.20 -2.24 1.41
CA VAL A 72 23.00 -0.84 1.83
C VAL A 72 22.65 0.11 0.67
N ILE A 73 22.77 -0.34 -0.58
CA ILE A 73 22.60 0.51 -1.78
C ILE A 73 21.18 1.08 -1.84
N ILE A 74 20.14 0.24 -1.80
CA ILE A 74 18.74 0.71 -1.88
C ILE A 74 18.39 1.63 -0.69
N PRO A 75 18.67 1.27 0.57
CA PRO A 75 18.48 2.15 1.72
C PRO A 75 19.09 3.56 1.55
N LEU A 76 20.35 3.62 1.15
CA LEU A 76 21.07 4.87 0.95
C LEU A 76 20.49 5.65 -0.23
N LEU A 77 20.12 4.98 -1.32
CA LEU A 77 19.54 5.61 -2.50
C LEU A 77 18.16 6.21 -2.19
N LEU A 78 17.30 5.49 -1.47
CA LEU A 78 15.99 6.02 -1.04
C LEU A 78 16.14 7.18 -0.05
N THR A 79 17.15 7.13 0.82
CA THR A 79 17.49 8.25 1.72
C THR A 79 17.96 9.47 0.91
N LEU A 80 18.84 9.27 -0.07
CA LEU A 80 19.29 10.31 -0.99
C LEU A 80 18.10 10.95 -1.72
N MET A 81 17.21 10.15 -2.29
CA MET A 81 16.01 10.64 -2.97
C MET A 81 15.08 11.40 -2.02
N SER A 82 14.96 10.97 -0.76
CA SER A 82 14.19 11.70 0.26
C SER A 82 14.76 13.09 0.52
N VAL A 83 16.08 13.22 0.53
CA VAL A 83 16.76 14.51 0.76
C VAL A 83 16.62 15.39 -0.47
N LEU A 84 16.89 14.85 -1.67
CA LEU A 84 16.82 15.59 -2.93
C LEU A 84 15.42 16.12 -3.26
N THR A 85 14.37 15.40 -2.84
CA THR A 85 12.97 15.87 -3.03
C THR A 85 12.66 17.12 -2.18
N LYS A 86 13.31 17.28 -1.02
CA LYS A 86 13.06 18.39 -0.10
C LYS A 86 14.03 19.56 -0.30
N ALA A 87 15.26 19.25 -0.67
CA ALA A 87 16.34 20.23 -0.72
C ALA A 87 16.16 21.26 -1.85
N THR A 88 16.68 22.45 -1.62
CA THR A 88 16.81 23.54 -2.61
C THR A 88 18.28 23.95 -2.68
N GLY A 89 18.75 24.47 -3.82
CA GLY A 89 20.14 24.94 -3.97
C GLY A 89 21.16 23.79 -4.01
N ILE A 90 20.75 22.60 -4.47
CA ILE A 90 21.67 21.49 -4.72
C ILE A 90 22.43 21.77 -6.04
N PRO A 91 23.78 21.76 -6.02
CA PRO A 91 24.58 21.92 -7.23
C PRO A 91 24.28 20.86 -8.30
N GLU A 92 24.31 21.28 -9.57
CA GLU A 92 23.98 20.42 -10.71
C GLU A 92 24.92 19.21 -10.86
N ASP A 93 26.19 19.36 -10.47
CA ASP A 93 27.16 18.26 -10.46
C ASP A 93 26.71 17.10 -9.56
N LEU A 94 26.02 17.39 -8.45
CA LEU A 94 25.51 16.35 -7.54
C LEU A 94 24.32 15.60 -8.14
N TYR A 95 23.42 16.28 -8.84
CA TYR A 95 22.34 15.62 -9.58
C TYR A 95 22.89 14.75 -10.70
N HIS A 96 23.86 15.25 -11.48
CA HIS A 96 24.50 14.48 -12.54
C HIS A 96 25.21 13.24 -11.98
N ARG A 97 25.93 13.39 -10.86
CA ARG A 97 26.61 12.29 -10.17
C ARG A 97 25.61 11.24 -9.66
N ALA A 98 24.51 11.66 -9.03
CA ALA A 98 23.44 10.77 -8.58
C ALA A 98 22.77 10.02 -9.75
N TYR A 99 22.49 10.72 -10.85
CA TYR A 99 21.91 10.13 -12.06
C TYR A 99 22.86 9.08 -12.66
N THR A 100 24.14 9.43 -12.79
CA THR A 100 25.18 8.51 -13.30
C THR A 100 25.26 7.26 -12.43
N PHE A 101 25.24 7.40 -11.10
CA PHE A 101 25.19 6.27 -10.17
C PHE A 101 23.96 5.38 -10.44
N CYS A 102 22.76 5.97 -10.55
CA CYS A 102 21.55 5.21 -10.84
C CYS A 102 21.63 4.47 -12.18
N THR A 103 22.21 5.09 -13.22
CA THR A 103 22.36 4.42 -14.53
C THR A 103 23.28 3.20 -14.48
N ARG A 104 24.31 3.21 -13.63
CA ARG A 104 25.18 2.02 -13.43
C ARG A 104 24.42 0.88 -12.76
N LEU A 105 23.55 1.18 -11.80
CA LEU A 105 22.74 0.16 -11.12
C LEU A 105 21.71 -0.51 -12.05
N LEU A 106 21.42 0.03 -13.24
CA LEU A 106 20.49 -0.57 -14.19
C LEU A 106 20.98 -1.92 -14.73
N THR A 107 22.28 -2.22 -14.66
CA THR A 107 22.83 -3.52 -15.06
C THR A 107 22.68 -4.59 -13.99
N LEU A 108 22.23 -4.24 -12.79
CA LEU A 108 21.99 -5.18 -11.69
C LEU A 108 20.60 -5.83 -11.80
N PRO A 109 20.40 -7.04 -11.24
CA PRO A 109 19.08 -7.67 -11.22
C PRO A 109 18.07 -6.85 -10.40
N ALA A 110 16.78 -7.07 -10.67
CA ALA A 110 15.73 -6.57 -9.79
C ALA A 110 15.99 -7.10 -8.35
N PRO A 111 15.79 -6.26 -7.31
CA PRO A 111 15.10 -4.97 -7.35
C PRO A 111 15.98 -3.74 -7.63
N TYR A 112 17.31 -3.89 -7.70
CA TYR A 112 18.25 -2.77 -7.83
C TYR A 112 17.99 -1.93 -9.08
N SER A 113 17.86 -2.58 -10.25
CA SER A 113 17.58 -1.89 -11.51
C SER A 113 16.22 -1.21 -11.50
N THR A 114 15.19 -1.83 -10.92
CA THR A 114 13.83 -1.25 -10.82
C THR A 114 13.84 0.04 -10.00
N VAL A 115 14.44 0.00 -8.80
CA VAL A 115 14.53 1.17 -7.91
C VAL A 115 15.41 2.24 -8.53
N ALA A 116 16.55 1.86 -9.10
CA ALA A 116 17.47 2.79 -9.75
C ALA A 116 16.85 3.47 -10.97
N LEU A 117 16.03 2.76 -11.75
CA LEU A 117 15.33 3.34 -12.89
C LEU A 117 14.32 4.41 -12.45
N ASP A 118 13.51 4.13 -11.43
CA ASP A 118 12.59 5.13 -10.85
C ASP A 118 13.36 6.36 -10.32
N CYS A 119 14.48 6.14 -9.64
CA CYS A 119 15.33 7.24 -9.16
C CYS A 119 15.92 8.05 -10.32
N ALA A 120 16.48 7.39 -11.35
CA ALA A 120 17.08 8.04 -12.51
C ALA A 120 16.07 8.91 -13.27
N ILE A 121 14.86 8.42 -13.46
CA ILE A 121 13.78 9.15 -14.13
C ILE A 121 13.41 10.42 -13.35
N ARG A 122 13.29 10.31 -12.02
CA ARG A 122 13.00 11.46 -11.14
C ARG A 122 14.13 12.48 -11.14
N LEU A 123 15.37 12.02 -11.06
CA LEU A 123 16.56 12.86 -11.11
C LEU A 123 16.65 13.61 -12.44
N LYS A 124 16.40 12.93 -13.56
CA LYS A 124 16.40 13.56 -14.89
C LYS A 124 15.36 14.68 -14.99
N THR A 125 14.16 14.43 -14.48
CA THR A 125 13.07 15.42 -14.45
C THR A 125 13.43 16.62 -13.57
N GLU A 126 13.91 16.37 -12.35
CA GLU A 126 14.28 17.42 -11.39
C GLU A 126 15.48 18.26 -11.88
N THR A 127 16.43 17.65 -12.57
CA THR A 127 17.60 18.35 -13.12
C THR A 127 17.19 19.33 -14.22
N ALA A 128 16.25 18.93 -15.07
CA ALA A 128 15.76 19.76 -16.15
C ALA A 128 14.81 20.87 -15.65
N VAL A 129 13.93 20.53 -14.71
CA VAL A 129 12.92 21.44 -14.15
C VAL A 129 12.95 21.37 -12.62
N PRO A 130 13.87 22.10 -11.96
CA PRO A 130 13.98 22.12 -10.51
C PRO A 130 12.69 22.56 -9.83
N GLY A 131 12.32 21.86 -8.75
CA GLY A 131 11.08 22.04 -7.99
C GLY A 131 9.95 21.07 -8.37
N THR A 132 10.11 20.31 -9.47
CA THR A 132 9.06 19.40 -9.97
C THR A 132 8.69 18.32 -8.97
N LEU A 133 9.69 17.64 -8.38
CA LEU A 133 9.44 16.54 -7.46
C LEU A 133 8.70 17.01 -6.20
N TYR A 134 9.09 18.16 -5.65
CA TYR A 134 8.43 18.75 -4.49
C TYR A 134 6.99 19.17 -4.83
N GLN A 135 6.81 19.94 -5.90
CA GLN A 135 5.49 20.42 -6.35
C GLN A 135 4.52 19.26 -6.57
N ARG A 136 4.91 18.25 -7.35
CA ARG A 136 4.06 17.09 -7.64
C ARG A 136 3.72 16.29 -6.38
N THR A 137 4.67 16.13 -5.46
CA THR A 137 4.43 15.44 -4.19
C THR A 137 3.39 16.19 -3.35
N VAL A 138 3.56 17.50 -3.16
CA VAL A 138 2.63 18.29 -2.33
C VAL A 138 1.25 18.38 -2.96
N ILE A 139 1.14 18.64 -4.26
CA ILE A 139 -0.16 18.74 -4.95
C ILE A 139 -0.94 17.43 -4.82
N ALA A 140 -0.29 16.29 -5.12
CA ALA A 140 -0.97 15.01 -5.12
C ALA A 140 -1.36 14.59 -3.70
N GLU A 141 -0.44 14.67 -2.73
CA GLU A 141 -0.67 14.17 -1.38
C GLU A 141 -1.57 15.07 -0.53
N GLN A 142 -1.71 16.35 -0.87
CA GLN A 142 -2.65 17.30 -0.25
C GLN A 142 -3.94 17.48 -1.04
N ASN A 143 -4.09 16.80 -2.19
CA ASN A 143 -5.24 16.93 -3.09
C ASN A 143 -5.53 18.38 -3.50
N LEU A 144 -4.48 19.16 -3.79
CA LEU A 144 -4.63 20.54 -4.28
C LEU A 144 -5.19 20.51 -5.70
N ILE A 145 -6.13 21.41 -6.01
CA ILE A 145 -6.76 21.46 -7.32
C ILE A 145 -5.77 22.06 -8.33
N SER A 146 -5.46 21.31 -9.38
CA SER A 146 -4.65 21.76 -10.51
C SER A 146 -5.14 21.11 -11.80
N GLU A 147 -5.39 21.90 -12.83
CA GLU A 147 -5.81 21.41 -14.14
C GLU A 147 -4.66 20.70 -14.88
N LEU A 148 -3.44 21.22 -14.75
CA LEU A 148 -2.25 20.70 -15.44
C LEU A 148 -1.61 19.50 -14.72
N TYR A 149 -1.93 19.31 -13.44
CA TYR A 149 -1.51 18.15 -12.66
C TYR A 149 -2.68 17.59 -11.83
N PRO A 150 -3.60 16.83 -12.44
CA PRO A 150 -4.86 16.41 -11.82
C PRO A 150 -4.71 15.21 -10.87
N TYR A 151 -3.48 14.78 -10.55
CA TYR A 151 -3.24 13.60 -9.73
C TYR A 151 -3.55 13.86 -8.26
N GLN A 152 -4.22 12.90 -7.63
CA GLN A 152 -4.69 12.98 -6.25
C GLN A 152 -4.33 11.72 -5.48
N GLU A 153 -3.78 11.87 -4.29
CA GLU A 153 -3.40 10.77 -3.41
C GLU A 153 -4.04 10.93 -2.04
N ARG A 154 -4.42 9.79 -1.44
CA ARG A 154 -4.93 9.74 -0.07
C ARG A 154 -4.43 8.51 0.65
N VAL A 155 -4.02 8.71 1.90
CA VAL A 155 -3.62 7.62 2.79
C VAL A 155 -4.80 7.26 3.70
N PHE A 156 -5.19 5.99 3.69
CA PHE A 156 -6.24 5.46 4.54
C PHE A 156 -5.60 4.59 5.61
N LEU A 157 -5.52 5.10 6.84
CA LEU A 157 -5.01 4.35 7.98
C LEU A 157 -6.18 3.61 8.63
N PHE A 158 -6.17 2.29 8.57
CA PHE A 158 -7.14 1.46 9.26
C PHE A 158 -6.54 0.77 10.47
N VAL A 159 -7.32 0.75 11.56
CA VAL A 159 -6.95 0.14 12.84
C VAL A 159 -8.12 -0.67 13.39
N ASP A 160 -7.87 -1.87 13.92
CA ASP A 160 -8.86 -2.59 14.73
C ASP A 160 -8.69 -2.20 16.22
N PRO A 161 -9.71 -1.61 16.86
CA PRO A 161 -9.66 -1.24 18.28
C PRO A 161 -9.46 -2.44 19.22
N GLU A 162 -9.68 -3.68 18.78
CA GLU A 162 -9.40 -4.87 19.59
C GLU A 162 -7.96 -5.38 19.46
N LEU A 163 -7.24 -4.95 18.42
CA LEU A 163 -5.85 -5.40 18.16
C LEU A 163 -4.84 -4.37 18.62
N VAL A 164 -5.21 -3.09 18.63
CA VAL A 164 -4.34 -1.97 18.94
C VAL A 164 -4.86 -1.22 20.16
N SER A 165 -3.98 -0.91 21.10
CA SER A 165 -4.36 -0.20 22.32
C SER A 165 -4.92 1.20 22.03
N ALA A 166 -5.83 1.65 22.89
CA ALA A 166 -6.39 3.00 22.81
C ALA A 166 -5.31 4.10 22.93
N SER A 167 -4.23 3.85 23.67
CA SER A 167 -3.10 4.76 23.79
C SER A 167 -2.40 4.98 22.45
N VAL A 168 -2.12 3.90 21.70
CA VAL A 168 -1.50 3.98 20.37
C VAL A 168 -2.40 4.71 19.39
N CYS A 169 -3.70 4.40 19.38
CA CYS A 169 -4.67 5.09 18.53
C CYS A 169 -4.71 6.59 18.85
N SER A 170 -4.69 6.95 20.14
CA SER A 170 -4.73 8.35 20.59
C SER A 170 -3.47 9.11 20.20
N ALA A 171 -2.28 8.53 20.40
CA ALA A 171 -1.02 9.15 20.01
C ALA A 171 -0.96 9.41 18.49
N LEU A 172 -1.35 8.42 17.69
CA LEU A 172 -1.44 8.57 16.23
C LEU A 172 -2.42 9.67 15.80
N LEU A 173 -3.61 9.69 16.39
CA LEU A 173 -4.61 10.72 16.09
C LEU A 173 -4.12 12.12 16.46
N LEU A 174 -3.42 12.27 17.59
CA LEU A 174 -2.84 13.55 18.02
C LEU A 174 -1.77 14.04 17.03
N GLU A 175 -0.84 13.19 16.61
CA GLU A 175 0.18 13.58 15.62
C GLU A 175 -0.46 13.93 14.26
N ILE A 176 -1.44 13.15 13.80
CA ILE A 176 -2.15 13.41 12.52
C ILE A 176 -2.91 14.74 12.60
N GLN A 177 -3.65 15.00 13.69
CA GLN A 177 -4.40 16.24 13.86
C GLN A 177 -3.47 17.45 13.94
N ALA A 178 -2.39 17.38 14.72
CA ALA A 178 -1.42 18.45 14.82
C ALA A 178 -0.78 18.80 13.47
N ALA A 179 -0.47 17.79 12.65
CA ALA A 179 0.05 18.00 11.30
C ALA A 179 -1.01 18.63 10.37
N GLN A 180 -2.25 18.15 10.39
CA GLN A 180 -3.32 18.67 9.52
C GLN A 180 -3.72 20.11 9.85
N GLU A 181 -3.67 20.52 11.12
CA GLU A 181 -3.92 21.91 11.51
C GLU A 181 -2.88 22.88 10.93
N GLN A 182 -1.62 22.44 10.79
CA GLN A 182 -0.56 23.24 10.19
C GLN A 182 -0.57 23.20 8.65
N GLN A 183 -1.10 22.13 8.07
CA GLN A 183 -1.06 21.85 6.63
C GLN A 183 -2.36 22.27 5.92
N THR A 184 -2.74 23.55 6.06
CA THR A 184 -3.88 24.09 5.31
C THR A 184 -3.58 24.12 3.80
N PRO A 185 -4.60 24.07 2.92
CA PRO A 185 -4.38 24.19 1.47
C PRO A 185 -3.58 25.45 1.10
N GLU A 186 -3.87 26.58 1.75
CA GLU A 186 -3.14 27.83 1.55
C GLU A 186 -1.68 27.74 2.05
N ALA A 187 -1.41 27.05 3.17
CA ALA A 187 -0.03 26.82 3.61
C ALA A 187 0.75 25.98 2.58
N CYS A 188 0.14 24.90 2.09
CA CYS A 188 0.73 24.02 1.10
C CYS A 188 0.99 24.75 -0.24
N MET A 189 0.07 25.59 -0.70
CA MET A 189 0.28 26.44 -1.89
C MET A 189 1.48 27.38 -1.70
N ARG A 190 1.61 28.02 -0.53
CA ARG A 190 2.78 28.88 -0.24
C ARG A 190 4.07 28.07 -0.30
N HIS A 191 4.08 26.86 0.28
CA HIS A 191 5.26 25.99 0.24
C HIS A 191 5.64 25.59 -1.19
N VAL A 192 4.67 25.26 -2.04
CA VAL A 192 4.93 24.94 -3.46
C VAL A 192 5.54 26.14 -4.20
N VAL A 193 4.96 27.34 -4.05
CA VAL A 193 5.47 28.55 -4.71
C VAL A 193 6.87 28.90 -4.20
N SER A 194 7.07 28.91 -2.88
CA SER A 194 8.38 29.19 -2.29
C SER A 194 9.43 28.19 -2.74
N HIS A 195 9.10 26.88 -2.74
CA HIS A 195 10.07 25.83 -3.08
C HIS A 195 10.45 25.90 -4.56
N ALA A 196 9.48 26.01 -5.46
CA ALA A 196 9.74 26.10 -6.90
C ALA A 196 10.65 27.27 -7.26
N LEU A 197 10.35 28.47 -6.74
CA LEU A 197 11.16 29.67 -7.00
C LEU A 197 12.56 29.52 -6.41
N GLN A 198 12.69 28.98 -5.20
CA GLN A 198 13.98 28.76 -4.57
C GLN A 198 14.80 27.65 -5.24
N ALA A 199 14.15 26.60 -5.75
CA ALA A 199 14.80 25.51 -6.46
C ALA A 199 15.35 25.95 -7.82
N ALA A 200 14.60 26.78 -8.55
CA ALA A 200 15.02 27.27 -9.86
C ALA A 200 16.06 28.40 -9.79
N LEU A 201 15.85 29.39 -8.91
CA LEU A 201 16.68 30.60 -8.84
C LEU A 201 17.88 30.46 -7.90
N GLY A 202 17.89 29.47 -7.01
CA GLY A 202 18.96 29.24 -6.05
C GLY A 202 19.24 30.48 -5.18
N GLU A 203 20.51 30.90 -5.14
CA GLU A 203 20.98 32.04 -4.33
C GLU A 203 20.39 33.39 -4.76
N ALA A 204 19.85 33.53 -5.98
CA ALA A 204 19.19 34.75 -6.42
C ALA A 204 17.82 34.97 -5.72
N CYS A 205 17.25 33.92 -5.13
CA CYS A 205 15.97 33.98 -4.43
C CYS A 205 16.13 34.48 -2.99
N HIS A 206 15.57 35.66 -2.71
CA HIS A 206 15.51 36.26 -1.38
C HIS A 206 14.37 35.62 -0.56
N THR A 207 14.63 34.43 -0.01
CA THR A 207 13.65 33.57 0.67
C THR A 207 12.86 34.28 1.78
N GLY A 208 13.51 35.11 2.60
CA GLY A 208 12.84 35.87 3.66
C GLY A 208 11.83 36.89 3.13
N ALA A 209 12.17 37.61 2.05
CA ALA A 209 11.26 38.57 1.41
C ALA A 209 10.10 37.86 0.71
N LEU A 210 10.40 36.75 0.02
CA LEU A 210 9.41 35.89 -0.64
C LEU A 210 8.36 35.37 0.35
N ASN A 211 8.81 34.76 1.46
CA ASN A 211 7.91 34.21 2.46
C ASN A 211 7.04 35.29 3.12
N ARG A 212 7.61 36.47 3.44
CA ARG A 212 6.82 37.60 3.96
C ARG A 212 5.75 38.06 2.97
N LYS A 213 6.09 38.15 1.68
CA LYS A 213 5.13 38.55 0.64
C LYS A 213 4.01 37.52 0.47
N LEU A 214 4.34 36.23 0.44
CA LEU A 214 3.36 35.15 0.31
C LEU A 214 2.47 35.02 1.56
N GLN A 215 3.00 35.29 2.75
CA GLN A 215 2.20 35.33 3.98
C GLN A 215 1.21 36.51 3.98
N ALA A 216 1.64 37.67 3.49
CA ALA A 216 0.77 38.86 3.38
C ALA A 216 -0.20 38.81 2.20
N SER A 217 -0.06 37.85 1.27
CA SER A 217 -0.90 37.75 0.08
C SER A 217 -2.30 37.23 0.42
N SER A 218 -3.32 37.80 -0.24
CA SER A 218 -4.68 37.28 -0.18
C SER A 218 -4.77 35.91 -0.85
N ARG A 219 -5.81 35.13 -0.51
CA ARG A 219 -6.02 33.79 -1.07
C ARG A 219 -6.03 33.77 -2.61
N ARG A 220 -6.73 34.71 -3.24
CA ARG A 220 -6.81 34.81 -4.71
C ARG A 220 -5.45 35.06 -5.36
N VAL A 221 -4.63 35.91 -4.75
CA VAL A 221 -3.29 36.23 -5.25
C VAL A 221 -2.38 35.02 -5.10
N LEU A 222 -2.47 34.31 -3.96
CA LEU A 222 -1.73 33.07 -3.75
C LEU A 222 -2.12 31.98 -4.75
N GLU A 223 -3.43 31.76 -4.96
CA GLU A 223 -3.94 30.79 -5.95
C GLU A 223 -3.44 31.12 -7.35
N TYR A 224 -3.43 32.40 -7.75
CA TYR A 224 -2.86 32.84 -9.02
C TYR A 224 -1.38 32.45 -9.16
N TYR A 225 -0.54 32.77 -8.17
CA TYR A 225 0.89 32.44 -8.23
C TYR A 225 1.13 30.93 -8.15
N PHE A 226 0.33 30.20 -7.38
CA PHE A 226 0.37 28.74 -7.36
C PHE A 226 0.10 28.17 -8.75
N HIS A 227 -0.98 28.57 -9.41
CA HIS A 227 -1.28 28.09 -10.77
C HIS A 227 -0.24 28.54 -11.80
N ALA A 228 0.31 29.75 -11.68
CA ALA A 228 1.37 30.22 -12.57
C ALA A 228 2.65 29.38 -12.46
N VAL A 229 3.08 29.06 -11.24
CA VAL A 229 4.25 28.20 -10.98
C VAL A 229 4.00 26.79 -11.50
N VAL A 230 2.83 26.21 -11.21
CA VAL A 230 2.48 24.86 -11.68
C VAL A 230 2.42 24.82 -13.20
N ALA A 231 1.87 25.85 -13.84
CA ALA A 231 1.84 25.93 -15.30
C ALA A 231 3.24 25.99 -15.89
N ALA A 232 4.11 26.83 -15.34
CA ALA A 232 5.48 26.94 -15.80
C ALA A 232 6.27 25.62 -15.65
N ILE A 233 6.13 24.92 -14.52
CA ILE A 233 6.80 23.63 -14.31
C ILE A 233 6.23 22.55 -15.22
N GLU A 234 4.91 22.34 -15.23
CA GLU A 234 4.31 21.20 -15.92
C GLU A 234 4.35 21.34 -17.44
N GLN A 235 4.29 22.56 -17.98
CA GLN A 235 4.47 22.79 -19.42
C GLN A 235 5.87 22.38 -19.87
N VAL A 236 6.91 22.87 -19.20
CA VAL A 236 8.30 22.51 -19.54
C VAL A 236 8.55 21.03 -19.29
N ALA A 237 8.08 20.47 -18.16
CA ALA A 237 8.25 19.06 -17.84
C ALA A 237 7.52 18.10 -18.81
N SER A 238 6.51 18.60 -19.55
CA SER A 238 5.80 17.81 -20.56
C SER A 238 6.53 17.73 -21.91
N GLU A 239 7.45 18.66 -22.19
CA GLU A 239 8.23 18.71 -23.43
C GLU A 239 9.12 17.47 -23.59
N ASP A 240 9.43 17.09 -24.83
CA ASP A 240 10.35 15.97 -25.10
C ASP A 240 11.80 16.28 -24.74
N SER A 241 12.16 17.57 -24.77
CA SER A 241 13.47 18.09 -24.38
C SER A 241 13.30 19.37 -23.52
N PRO A 242 12.98 19.22 -22.21
CA PRO A 242 12.74 20.36 -21.33
C PRO A 242 13.94 21.31 -21.31
N SER A 243 13.71 22.59 -21.63
CA SER A 243 14.76 23.62 -21.60
C SER A 243 14.90 24.22 -20.20
N ARG A 244 16.06 23.98 -19.56
CA ARG A 244 16.35 24.54 -18.23
C ARG A 244 16.37 26.06 -18.23
N LEU A 245 16.88 26.67 -19.32
CA LEU A 245 16.93 28.12 -19.49
C LEU A 245 15.53 28.72 -19.55
N GLY A 246 14.63 28.15 -20.35
CA GLY A 246 13.24 28.63 -20.47
C GLY A 246 12.47 28.49 -19.15
N HIS A 247 12.69 27.41 -18.40
CA HIS A 247 12.13 27.26 -17.04
C HIS A 247 12.63 28.37 -16.11
N LEU A 248 13.93 28.66 -16.12
CA LEU A 248 14.53 29.70 -15.27
C LEU A 248 13.98 31.09 -15.61
N GLU A 249 13.89 31.44 -16.90
CA GLU A 249 13.29 32.71 -17.35
C GLU A 249 11.84 32.85 -16.88
N LYS A 250 11.05 31.76 -16.97
CA LYS A 250 9.66 31.76 -16.51
C LYS A 250 9.54 31.93 -14.98
N MET A 251 10.44 31.31 -14.23
CA MET A 251 10.50 31.47 -12.77
C MET A 251 10.93 32.89 -12.37
N GLU A 252 11.88 33.50 -13.08
CA GLU A 252 12.30 34.89 -12.88
C GLU A 252 11.17 35.87 -13.16
N GLU A 253 10.38 35.65 -14.22
CA GLU A 253 9.19 36.45 -14.54
C GLU A 253 8.19 36.43 -13.37
N ILE A 254 7.86 35.23 -12.88
CA ILE A 254 6.95 35.05 -11.75
C ILE A 254 7.51 35.71 -10.48
N TYR A 255 8.80 35.50 -10.18
CA TYR A 255 9.47 36.08 -9.01
C TYR A 255 9.47 37.62 -9.05
N CYS A 256 9.79 38.21 -10.20
CA CYS A 256 9.79 39.66 -10.40
C CYS A 256 8.38 40.25 -10.28
N SER A 257 7.35 39.57 -10.78
CA SER A 257 5.97 40.03 -10.64
C SER A 257 5.48 39.99 -9.18
N LEU A 258 5.95 39.02 -8.39
CA LEU A 258 5.58 38.85 -6.99
C LEU A 258 6.24 39.87 -6.06
N LEU A 259 7.55 40.09 -6.20
CA LEU A 259 8.32 40.98 -5.32
C LEU A 259 8.46 42.42 -5.85
N GLY A 260 8.25 42.63 -7.15
CA GLY A 260 8.50 43.88 -7.85
C GLY A 260 9.96 44.04 -8.29
N PRO A 261 10.24 44.84 -9.34
CA PRO A 261 11.58 44.99 -9.92
C PRO A 261 12.60 45.72 -9.03
N ALA A 262 12.15 46.39 -7.96
CA ALA A 262 13.02 47.16 -7.07
C ALA A 262 13.80 46.27 -6.06
N THR A 263 13.24 45.13 -5.70
CA THR A 263 13.82 44.16 -4.74
C THR A 263 14.79 43.19 -5.41
N THR A 264 14.65 42.96 -6.72
CA THR A 264 15.53 42.06 -7.50
C THR A 264 16.88 42.69 -7.86
N ARG A 265 16.96 44.03 -7.98
CA ARG A 265 18.19 44.75 -8.34
C ARG A 265 19.14 45.08 -7.19
N ARG A 266 18.75 44.84 -5.93
CA ARG A 266 19.70 44.96 -4.81
C ARG A 266 20.64 43.76 -4.78
N HIS A 267 21.58 43.71 -5.73
CA HIS A 267 22.92 43.19 -5.46
C HIS A 267 23.62 44.17 -4.48
N CYS A 268 23.06 44.35 -3.29
CA CYS A 268 23.62 45.23 -2.28
C CYS A 268 24.21 44.37 -1.17
N VAL A 269 25.46 44.01 -1.39
CA VAL A 269 26.56 44.06 -0.41
C VAL A 269 26.13 44.84 0.83
N GLY A 270 25.65 44.17 1.89
CA GLY A 270 25.28 44.90 3.10
C GLY A 270 24.44 44.18 4.15
N ASP A 271 23.59 43.23 3.79
CA ASP A 271 22.72 42.53 4.77
C ASP A 271 22.99 41.01 4.79
N LEU A 272 24.24 40.66 5.15
CA LEU A 272 24.64 39.29 5.49
C LEU A 272 24.37 38.99 6.97
N LEU A 273 23.30 39.52 7.55
CA LEU A 273 22.72 38.84 8.69
C LEU A 273 22.18 37.53 8.15
N GLN A 274 22.78 36.42 8.58
CA GLN A 274 22.33 35.05 8.33
C GLN A 274 20.83 34.94 8.64
N ASP A 275 19.98 35.35 7.71
CA ASP A 275 18.55 35.17 7.79
C ASP A 275 18.36 33.68 7.56
N ARG A 276 18.35 32.96 8.69
CA ARG A 276 18.40 31.50 8.79
C ARG A 276 17.35 30.97 7.82
N LEU A 277 17.78 30.45 6.66
CA LEU A 277 16.91 30.10 5.53
C LEU A 277 15.65 29.41 6.08
N PRO A 278 14.46 30.04 5.99
CA PRO A 278 13.26 29.43 6.54
C PRO A 278 13.06 28.09 5.85
N SER A 279 13.18 27.00 6.60
CA SER A 279 13.04 25.66 6.08
C SER A 279 11.64 25.52 5.49
N ILE A 280 11.55 25.19 4.21
CA ILE A 280 10.26 24.87 3.59
C ILE A 280 9.96 23.42 3.96
N PRO A 281 9.04 23.16 4.90
CA PRO A 281 8.75 21.80 5.31
C PRO A 281 8.09 21.06 4.14
N LEU A 282 8.35 19.76 3.99
CA LEU A 282 7.56 18.92 3.10
C LEU A 282 6.38 18.37 3.91
N PRO A 283 5.14 18.84 3.70
CA PRO A 283 3.98 18.44 4.49
C PRO A 283 3.77 16.92 4.41
N SER A 284 3.30 16.29 5.49
CA SER A 284 2.95 14.86 5.52
C SER A 284 1.72 14.58 4.64
N PRO A 285 1.58 13.40 4.01
CA PRO A 285 0.40 13.10 3.20
C PRO A 285 -0.92 13.25 3.96
N TYR A 286 -2.01 13.56 3.25
CA TYR A 286 -3.32 13.61 3.88
C TYR A 286 -3.78 12.20 4.31
N ILE A 287 -3.76 11.94 5.62
CA ILE A 287 -4.13 10.67 6.24
C ILE A 287 -5.54 10.75 6.84
N THR A 288 -6.43 9.85 6.42
CA THR A 288 -7.71 9.62 7.08
C THR A 288 -7.60 8.41 7.99
N PHE A 289 -7.93 8.58 9.26
CA PHE A 289 -7.92 7.52 10.28
C PHE A 289 -9.30 6.85 10.36
N HIS A 290 -9.33 5.52 10.26
CA HIS A 290 -10.56 4.72 10.24
C HIS A 290 -10.46 3.54 11.22
N LEU A 291 -11.49 3.39 12.06
CA LEU A 291 -11.65 2.17 12.86
C LEU A 291 -12.29 1.09 11.98
N TRP A 292 -11.65 -0.08 11.92
CA TRP A 292 -12.11 -1.19 11.09
C TRP A 292 -13.21 -2.00 11.79
N THR A 293 -14.43 -1.47 11.76
CA THR A 293 -15.62 -2.10 12.37
C THR A 293 -16.51 -2.83 11.35
N ASP A 294 -16.46 -2.43 10.08
CA ASP A 294 -17.28 -2.98 9.00
C ASP A 294 -16.42 -3.68 7.94
N GLN A 295 -16.86 -4.84 7.47
CA GLN A 295 -16.23 -5.60 6.38
C GLN A 295 -16.22 -4.84 5.05
N GLU A 296 -17.14 -3.89 4.87
CA GLU A 296 -17.30 -3.07 3.67
C GLU A 296 -16.71 -1.65 3.81
N GLN A 297 -16.05 -1.35 4.94
CA GLN A 297 -15.53 -0.02 5.21
C GLN A 297 -14.53 0.44 4.14
N LEU A 298 -13.58 -0.43 3.76
CA LEU A 298 -12.59 -0.10 2.72
C LEU A 298 -13.27 0.32 1.42
N TRP A 299 -14.27 -0.43 0.97
CA TRP A 299 -15.02 -0.10 -0.24
C TRP A 299 -15.70 1.27 -0.13
N LYS A 300 -16.38 1.53 0.98
CA LYS A 300 -17.10 2.78 1.22
C LYS A 300 -16.15 3.98 1.15
N GLU A 301 -15.00 3.91 1.82
CA GLU A 301 -14.01 4.99 1.84
C GLU A 301 -13.38 5.24 0.47
N LEU A 302 -13.10 4.18 -0.31
CA LEU A 302 -12.58 4.33 -1.67
C LEU A 302 -13.60 4.98 -2.62
N VAL A 303 -14.88 4.63 -2.50
CA VAL A 303 -15.96 5.27 -3.28
C VAL A 303 -16.10 6.74 -2.90
N LEU A 304 -16.02 7.08 -1.60
CA LEU A 304 -16.06 8.46 -1.13
C LEU A 304 -14.89 9.29 -1.65
N PHE A 305 -13.71 8.70 -1.78
CA PHE A 305 -12.55 9.38 -2.34
C PHE A 305 -12.73 9.75 -3.81
N LEU A 306 -13.35 8.87 -4.61
CA LEU A 306 -13.65 9.16 -6.02
C LEU A 306 -14.87 10.09 -6.22
N ARG A 307 -15.69 10.32 -5.18
CA ARG A 307 -16.78 11.32 -5.20
C ARG A 307 -16.65 12.33 -4.05
N PRO A 308 -15.77 13.33 -4.17
CA PRO A 308 -15.77 14.45 -3.24
C PRO A 308 -17.13 15.16 -3.31
N ARG A 309 -17.78 15.37 -2.15
CA ARG A 309 -19.12 15.99 -2.00
C ARG A 309 -19.28 17.38 -2.65
N SER A 310 -18.22 17.99 -3.18
CA SER A 310 -18.17 19.36 -3.70
C SER A 310 -17.79 19.50 -5.19
N GLN A 311 -17.51 18.41 -5.92
CA GLN A 311 -17.06 18.50 -7.32
C GLN A 311 -18.05 17.86 -8.30
N LEU A 312 -19.15 18.56 -8.56
CA LEU A 312 -20.12 18.26 -9.62
C LEU A 312 -19.66 18.71 -11.02
N ARG A 313 -18.44 19.27 -11.15
CA ARG A 313 -17.95 19.86 -12.41
C ARG A 313 -16.79 19.13 -13.09
N LEU A 314 -16.25 18.06 -12.48
CA LEU A 314 -15.26 17.23 -13.17
C LEU A 314 -15.91 15.98 -13.77
N SER A 315 -16.22 16.15 -15.04
CA SER A 315 -16.39 15.15 -16.09
C SER A 315 -17.73 14.43 -16.23
N ALA A 316 -18.33 14.64 -17.41
CA ALA A 316 -19.35 13.81 -18.04
C ALA A 316 -19.01 12.30 -18.07
N ASP A 317 -17.77 11.92 -17.77
CA ASP A 317 -17.36 10.52 -17.62
C ASP A 317 -17.93 9.85 -16.36
N LEU A 318 -18.30 10.57 -15.29
CA LEU A 318 -18.93 9.93 -14.13
C LEU A 318 -20.33 9.41 -14.44
N ASP A 319 -21.06 10.06 -15.34
CA ASP A 319 -22.40 9.65 -15.79
C ASP A 319 -22.36 8.41 -16.71
N ALA A 320 -21.19 8.11 -17.30
CA ALA A 320 -20.99 6.90 -18.10
C ALA A 320 -20.88 5.61 -17.27
N LEU A 321 -20.67 5.73 -15.95
CA LEU A 321 -20.63 4.61 -15.02
C LEU A 321 -21.96 4.57 -14.27
N ASP A 322 -22.59 3.38 -14.16
CA ASP A 322 -23.85 3.17 -13.40
C ASP A 322 -23.60 3.22 -11.88
N LEU A 323 -23.12 4.38 -11.46
CA LEU A 323 -22.87 4.84 -10.13
C LEU A 323 -24.16 5.40 -9.48
N GLN A 324 -25.26 5.49 -10.25
CA GLN A 324 -26.58 5.90 -9.80
C GLN A 324 -27.29 4.84 -8.94
N GLY A 325 -26.93 3.56 -9.08
CA GLY A 325 -27.44 2.49 -8.22
C GLY A 325 -26.92 2.49 -6.77
N PHE A 326 -26.18 3.53 -6.37
CA PHE A 326 -25.53 3.62 -5.07
C PHE A 326 -26.06 4.83 -4.28
N ARG A 327 -27.31 4.74 -3.83
CA ARG A 327 -27.75 5.54 -2.69
C ARG A 327 -27.20 4.87 -1.44
N LEU A 328 -26.24 5.54 -0.80
CA LEU A 328 -25.88 5.27 0.59
C LEU A 328 -27.18 5.46 1.39
N ASP A 329 -27.57 4.48 2.20
CA ASP A 329 -28.82 4.44 2.95
C ASP A 329 -28.81 5.51 4.07
N ARG A 330 -28.89 6.77 3.66
CA ARG A 330 -28.94 7.96 4.49
C ARG A 330 -29.89 8.96 3.86
N ASP A 331 -31.14 8.54 3.68
CA ASP A 331 -32.28 9.44 3.51
C ASP A 331 -33.42 8.96 4.40
N LEU A 332 -33.41 9.44 5.65
CA LEU A 332 -34.64 9.72 6.38
C LEU A 332 -35.37 10.88 5.67
N ALA A 333 -35.94 10.57 4.50
CA ALA A 333 -37.00 11.32 3.83
C ALA A 333 -37.53 10.47 2.67
N ARG A 334 -38.30 9.42 3.00
CA ARG A 334 -39.19 8.78 2.05
C ARG A 334 -40.22 9.81 1.61
N VAL A 335 -40.11 10.30 0.38
CA VAL A 335 -41.28 10.69 -0.41
C VAL A 335 -41.24 9.86 -1.70
N SER A 336 -41.95 8.73 -1.63
CA SER A 336 -42.53 8.01 -2.76
C SER A 336 -43.46 8.99 -3.53
N THR A 337 -43.72 8.97 -4.84
CA THR A 337 -43.67 7.96 -5.91
C THR A 337 -44.03 8.71 -7.20
N ASP A 338 -43.66 8.19 -8.38
CA ASP A 338 -44.47 8.26 -9.61
C ASP A 338 -45.13 9.61 -9.96
N SER A 339 -44.55 10.36 -10.91
CA SER A 339 -45.30 11.10 -11.93
C SER A 339 -44.36 11.62 -13.02
N GLY A 340 -44.51 11.10 -14.24
CA GLY A 340 -43.75 11.48 -15.43
C GLY A 340 -44.27 12.75 -16.12
N ILE A 341 -44.21 13.90 -15.45
CA ILE A 341 -44.48 15.23 -16.03
C ILE A 341 -43.49 16.23 -15.40
N GLU A 342 -42.56 16.77 -16.20
CA GLU A 342 -41.84 18.00 -15.83
C GLU A 342 -42.81 19.17 -16.04
N ARG A 343 -43.13 19.89 -14.96
CA ARG A 343 -43.90 21.14 -15.01
C ARG A 343 -43.00 22.25 -15.54
N ASP A 344 -43.48 22.95 -16.57
CA ASP A 344 -43.04 24.29 -16.93
C ASP A 344 -43.24 25.24 -15.73
N LEU A 345 -42.17 25.86 -15.26
CA LEU A 345 -42.25 26.99 -14.35
C LEU A 345 -42.23 28.29 -15.16
N PRO A 346 -43.15 29.24 -14.89
CA PRO A 346 -43.14 30.52 -15.57
C PRO A 346 -41.99 31.38 -15.03
N LEU A 347 -41.09 31.83 -15.90
CA LEU A 347 -40.17 32.92 -15.61
C LEU A 347 -40.97 34.23 -15.56
N GLY A 348 -41.22 34.74 -14.35
CA GLY A 348 -41.69 36.10 -14.14
C GLY A 348 -40.53 37.08 -14.21
N SER A 349 -40.69 38.11 -15.07
CA SER A 349 -40.27 39.54 -14.95
C SER A 349 -38.87 39.82 -14.36
N ASP A 350 -37.91 40.45 -15.02
CA ASP A 350 -37.93 41.59 -15.94
C ASP A 350 -36.62 41.58 -16.74
N GLU A 351 -36.69 41.74 -18.07
CA GLU A 351 -35.78 42.54 -18.90
C GLU A 351 -36.10 42.27 -20.39
N LEU A 352 -36.56 43.31 -21.08
CA LEU A 352 -36.74 43.36 -22.54
C LEU A 352 -35.36 43.39 -23.23
N PRO A 353 -35.20 42.76 -24.40
CA PRO A 353 -34.82 43.57 -25.56
C PRO A 353 -35.46 43.18 -26.91
N ASP A 354 -35.31 44.12 -27.84
CA ASP A 354 -35.97 44.38 -29.12
C ASP A 354 -36.21 43.24 -30.14
N PRO A 355 -37.17 43.43 -31.07
CA PRO A 355 -37.50 42.49 -32.13
C PRO A 355 -36.71 42.78 -33.41
N SER A 356 -35.85 41.86 -33.86
CA SER A 356 -35.63 41.63 -35.30
C SER A 356 -34.69 40.45 -35.57
N SER A 357 -35.26 39.35 -36.04
CA SER A 357 -34.91 38.71 -37.32
C SER A 357 -35.53 37.32 -37.37
N SER A 358 -36.09 37.02 -38.53
CA SER A 358 -36.99 35.91 -38.79
C SER A 358 -36.20 34.79 -39.47
N GLU A 359 -36.02 33.64 -38.82
CA GLU A 359 -35.90 32.37 -39.54
C GLU A 359 -36.64 31.26 -38.80
N MET A 360 -37.53 30.65 -39.56
CA MET A 360 -38.47 29.62 -39.19
C MET A 360 -37.79 28.26 -39.33
N GLU A 361 -37.53 27.57 -38.22
CA GLU A 361 -37.26 26.12 -38.29
C GLU A 361 -37.82 25.35 -37.08
N ARG A 362 -38.87 24.58 -37.40
CA ARG A 362 -39.49 23.45 -36.71
C ARG A 362 -38.73 22.90 -35.48
N ALA A 363 -39.12 23.31 -34.28
CA ALA A 363 -38.77 22.61 -33.04
C ALA A 363 -39.62 21.32 -32.90
N ALA A 364 -39.15 20.25 -33.55
CA ALA A 364 -39.65 18.90 -33.34
C ALA A 364 -39.32 18.44 -31.91
N LEU A 365 -40.30 17.85 -31.22
CA LEU A 365 -40.17 17.22 -29.91
C LEU A 365 -39.07 16.13 -29.96
N GLN A 366 -37.86 16.45 -29.49
CA GLN A 366 -36.81 15.46 -29.29
C GLN A 366 -37.16 14.61 -28.07
N ARG A 367 -37.63 13.39 -28.32
CA ARG A 367 -37.66 12.33 -27.30
C ARG A 367 -36.24 12.11 -26.79
N LYS A 368 -35.99 12.35 -25.49
CA LYS A 368 -34.80 11.82 -24.81
C LYS A 368 -34.80 10.31 -25.02
N GLY A 369 -33.86 9.82 -25.84
CA GLY A 369 -33.68 8.40 -26.07
C GLY A 369 -33.47 7.70 -24.73
N GLY A 370 -34.21 6.62 -24.48
CA GLY A 370 -34.04 5.80 -23.29
C GLY A 370 -32.57 5.45 -23.11
N ILE A 371 -32.09 5.49 -21.87
CA ILE A 371 -30.73 5.12 -21.47
C ILE A 371 -30.45 3.74 -22.05
N LYS A 372 -29.72 3.69 -23.17
CA LYS A 372 -29.18 2.44 -23.70
C LYS A 372 -28.20 1.95 -22.66
N LYS A 373 -28.51 0.84 -21.97
CA LYS A 373 -27.52 0.07 -21.21
C LYS A 373 -26.36 -0.19 -22.18
N ARG A 374 -25.24 0.51 -21.98
CA ARG A 374 -24.05 0.32 -22.78
C ARG A 374 -23.57 -1.11 -22.50
N VAL A 375 -23.81 -2.02 -23.44
CA VAL A 375 -23.30 -3.39 -23.38
C VAL A 375 -21.79 -3.26 -23.57
N TRP A 376 -21.03 -3.50 -22.51
CA TRP A 376 -19.58 -3.57 -22.60
C TRP A 376 -19.20 -4.71 -23.55
N PRO A 377 -18.31 -4.49 -24.54
CA PRO A 377 -17.89 -5.54 -25.43
C PRO A 377 -17.34 -6.75 -24.65
N PRO A 378 -17.69 -7.99 -25.01
CA PRO A 378 -17.32 -9.20 -24.27
C PRO A 378 -15.80 -9.49 -24.27
N ASP A 379 -15.03 -8.80 -25.11
CA ASP A 379 -13.59 -9.05 -25.32
C ASP A 379 -12.67 -8.23 -24.41
N PHE A 380 -13.21 -7.48 -23.44
CA PHE A 380 -12.38 -6.80 -22.45
C PHE A 380 -11.99 -7.76 -21.34
N PHE A 381 -10.79 -8.33 -21.45
CA PHE A 381 -10.08 -8.87 -20.30
C PHE A 381 -9.89 -7.73 -19.29
N MET A 382 -10.36 -7.91 -18.06
CA MET A 382 -10.04 -7.00 -16.97
C MET A 382 -8.53 -6.83 -16.93
N PRO A 383 -7.98 -5.59 -16.80
CA PRO A 383 -6.56 -5.42 -16.56
C PRO A 383 -6.18 -6.33 -15.39
N GLY A 384 -5.32 -7.32 -15.66
CA GLY A 384 -4.99 -8.40 -14.73
C GLY A 384 -4.32 -7.92 -13.45
N SER A 385 -4.00 -6.63 -13.35
CA SER A 385 -3.33 -6.04 -12.21
C SER A 385 -3.93 -4.68 -11.82
N TRP A 386 -4.37 -4.57 -10.57
CA TRP A 386 -4.52 -3.25 -9.92
C TRP A 386 -3.17 -2.56 -9.78
N ASP A 387 -2.13 -3.39 -9.72
CA ASP A 387 -0.74 -3.08 -9.44
C ASP A 387 -0.03 -2.92 -10.78
N GLY A 388 -0.38 -1.86 -11.51
CA GLY A 388 0.53 -1.36 -12.52
C GLY A 388 1.86 -1.03 -11.83
N PRO A 389 3.02 -1.30 -12.44
CA PRO A 389 4.32 -1.14 -11.81
C PRO A 389 4.39 0.23 -11.11
N PRO A 390 4.58 0.25 -9.78
CA PRO A 390 4.66 1.50 -9.05
C PRO A 390 5.96 2.20 -9.45
N GLY A 391 5.84 3.40 -10.01
CA GLY A 391 6.95 4.34 -10.01
C GLY A 391 7.29 4.96 -11.36
N LEU A 392 7.31 4.21 -12.46
CA LEU A 392 8.06 4.70 -13.63
C LEU A 392 7.48 5.96 -14.29
N HIS A 393 6.16 6.17 -14.23
CA HIS A 393 5.54 7.25 -15.01
C HIS A 393 4.55 8.14 -14.25
N ARG A 394 3.96 7.68 -13.15
CA ARG A 394 2.90 8.46 -12.47
C ARG A 394 3.42 9.69 -11.74
N ARG A 395 4.67 9.68 -11.23
CA ARG A 395 5.32 10.87 -10.65
C ARG A 395 6.06 11.75 -11.68
N THR A 396 6.19 11.28 -12.93
CA THR A 396 6.76 12.08 -14.02
C THR A 396 5.74 12.77 -14.91
N GLY A 397 4.44 12.62 -14.64
CA GLY A 397 3.37 13.29 -15.39
C GLY A 397 3.14 12.74 -16.80
N ARG A 398 3.85 11.69 -17.25
CA ARG A 398 3.56 11.03 -18.51
C ARG A 398 2.58 9.87 -18.28
N PRO A 399 1.51 9.74 -19.07
CA PRO A 399 0.70 8.52 -19.04
C PRO A 399 1.59 7.39 -19.53
N SER A 400 1.83 6.37 -18.68
CA SER A 400 2.19 5.07 -19.22
C SER A 400 1.05 4.66 -20.13
N GLY A 401 1.39 4.21 -21.34
CA GLY A 401 0.44 3.99 -22.41
C GLY A 401 -0.85 3.35 -21.93
N ASP A 402 -1.96 3.85 -22.46
CA ASP A 402 -3.25 3.17 -22.58
C ASP A 402 -3.12 1.87 -23.41
N GLY A 403 -2.08 1.07 -23.15
CA GLY A 403 -2.08 -0.33 -23.47
C GLY A 403 -3.11 -0.97 -22.55
N GLU A 404 -4.34 -1.08 -23.06
CA GLU A 404 -5.52 -1.77 -22.51
C GLU A 404 -6.57 -0.92 -21.75
N LEU A 405 -6.36 0.37 -21.50
CA LEU A 405 -7.43 1.22 -20.93
C LEU A 405 -8.17 2.00 -22.03
N LEU A 406 -9.48 2.17 -21.82
CA LEU A 406 -10.34 2.87 -22.77
C LEU A 406 -9.85 4.30 -23.00
N PRO A 407 -9.94 4.84 -24.23
CA PRO A 407 -9.63 6.24 -24.52
C PRO A 407 -10.38 7.16 -23.54
N GLY A 408 -9.64 7.99 -22.80
CA GLY A 408 -10.19 8.95 -21.82
C GLY A 408 -10.17 8.50 -20.35
N VAL A 409 -9.71 7.28 -20.05
CA VAL A 409 -9.69 6.76 -18.67
C VAL A 409 -8.29 6.84 -18.07
N SER A 410 -7.96 7.98 -17.46
CA SER A 410 -6.71 8.14 -16.70
C SER A 410 -6.91 7.83 -15.21
N ARG A 411 -6.06 6.96 -14.66
CA ARG A 411 -6.02 6.69 -13.21
C ARG A 411 -5.34 7.84 -12.47
N VAL A 412 -6.03 8.97 -12.34
CA VAL A 412 -5.52 10.16 -11.63
C VAL A 412 -5.53 10.01 -10.10
N HIS A 413 -6.29 9.06 -9.57
CA HIS A 413 -6.38 8.83 -8.12
C HIS A 413 -5.46 7.68 -7.67
N THR A 414 -4.80 7.85 -6.52
CA THR A 414 -4.04 6.81 -5.81
C THR A 414 -4.54 6.69 -4.37
N ALA A 415 -5.04 5.52 -3.98
CA ALA A 415 -5.35 5.20 -2.60
C ALA A 415 -4.23 4.36 -1.99
N ARG A 416 -3.60 4.87 -0.94
CA ARG A 416 -2.59 4.17 -0.14
C ARG A 416 -3.25 3.66 1.14
N VAL A 417 -3.62 2.39 1.18
CA VAL A 417 -4.26 1.75 2.33
C VAL A 417 -3.18 1.23 3.27
N LEU A 418 -3.12 1.79 4.46
CA LEU A 418 -2.19 1.41 5.52
C LEU A 418 -2.95 0.70 6.63
N VAL A 419 -2.54 -0.52 6.98
CA VAL A 419 -3.12 -1.24 8.12
C VAL A 419 -2.11 -1.35 9.26
N LEU A 420 -2.61 -1.08 10.47
CA LEU A 420 -1.86 -1.16 11.71
C LEU A 420 -2.38 -2.33 12.55
N GLY A 421 -1.52 -3.27 12.94
CA GLY A 421 -1.92 -4.42 13.77
C GLY A 421 -1.02 -5.64 13.59
N ASP A 422 -1.56 -6.82 13.87
CA ASP A 422 -0.86 -8.11 13.70
C ASP A 422 -1.40 -8.91 12.50
N ASP A 423 -1.04 -10.19 12.40
CA ASP A 423 -1.49 -11.11 11.34
C ASP A 423 -3.03 -11.14 11.19
N ARG A 424 -3.80 -10.89 12.26
CA ARG A 424 -5.28 -10.88 12.22
C ARG A 424 -5.78 -9.71 11.38
N MET A 425 -5.13 -8.56 11.49
CA MET A 425 -5.45 -7.36 10.73
C MET A 425 -5.20 -7.57 9.23
N LEU A 426 -4.10 -8.26 8.89
CA LEU A 426 -3.78 -8.63 7.51
C LEU A 426 -4.79 -9.62 6.93
N GLY A 427 -5.27 -10.58 7.72
CA GLY A 427 -6.37 -11.47 7.32
C GLY A 427 -7.64 -10.70 6.95
N ARG A 428 -7.97 -9.62 7.68
CA ARG A 428 -9.11 -8.75 7.34
C ARG A 428 -8.88 -7.90 6.10
N LEU A 429 -7.67 -7.38 5.94
CA LEU A 429 -7.28 -6.67 4.72
C LEU A 429 -7.44 -7.59 3.50
N ALA A 430 -6.97 -8.84 3.60
CA ALA A 430 -7.13 -9.84 2.55
C ALA A 430 -8.60 -10.09 2.21
N GLN A 431 -9.46 -10.24 3.22
CA GLN A 431 -10.90 -10.38 3.00
C GLN A 431 -11.52 -9.17 2.28
N ALA A 432 -11.18 -7.95 2.68
CA ALA A 432 -11.70 -6.75 2.03
C ALA A 432 -11.16 -6.56 0.62
N TYR A 433 -9.88 -6.87 0.38
CA TYR A 433 -9.28 -6.87 -0.95
C TYR A 433 -9.97 -7.90 -1.88
N TYR A 434 -10.26 -9.10 -1.37
CA TYR A 434 -11.02 -10.09 -2.15
C TYR A 434 -12.45 -9.63 -2.45
N ARG A 435 -13.17 -9.06 -1.47
CA ARG A 435 -14.51 -8.49 -1.69
C ARG A 435 -14.48 -7.36 -2.72
N LEU A 436 -13.49 -6.49 -2.64
CA LEU A 436 -13.21 -5.43 -3.60
C LEU A 436 -13.05 -6.00 -5.02
N ARG A 437 -12.17 -6.99 -5.21
CA ARG A 437 -11.97 -7.67 -6.51
C ARG A 437 -13.24 -8.33 -7.03
N LYS A 438 -14.02 -8.98 -6.15
CA LYS A 438 -15.29 -9.63 -6.50
C LYS A 438 -16.39 -8.63 -6.89
N ARG A 439 -16.36 -7.40 -6.35
CA ARG A 439 -17.29 -6.33 -6.73
C ARG A 439 -16.94 -5.74 -8.07
N GLU A 440 -15.66 -5.53 -8.30
CA GLU A 440 -15.14 -4.94 -9.54
C GLU A 440 -15.43 -5.77 -10.77
N THR A 441 -15.44 -7.09 -10.62
CA THR A 441 -15.81 -8.01 -11.71
C THR A 441 -17.31 -8.03 -12.01
N LYS A 442 -18.14 -7.55 -11.08
CA LYS A 442 -19.58 -7.35 -11.29
C LYS A 442 -19.90 -5.95 -11.79
N LYS A 443 -19.17 -4.95 -11.28
CA LYS A 443 -19.31 -3.52 -11.58
C LYS A 443 -17.91 -2.90 -11.65
N PHE A 444 -17.42 -2.69 -12.86
CA PHE A 444 -16.14 -2.07 -13.13
C PHE A 444 -16.23 -0.57 -12.79
N CYS A 445 -15.69 -0.13 -11.65
CA CYS A 445 -15.93 1.26 -11.19
C CYS A 445 -14.78 1.96 -10.47
N LEU A 446 -13.90 1.29 -9.73
CA LEU A 446 -12.72 1.89 -9.10
C LEU A 446 -11.45 1.59 -9.89
N THR A 447 -11.21 0.33 -10.28
CA THR A 447 -10.00 -0.10 -11.06
C THR A 447 -9.60 0.78 -12.22
N PRO A 448 -10.52 1.40 -13.00
CA PRO A 448 -10.12 2.19 -14.15
C PRO A 448 -9.60 3.57 -13.73
N ARG A 449 -9.96 4.05 -12.54
CA ARG A 449 -9.72 5.43 -12.08
C ARG A 449 -8.81 5.54 -10.86
N LEU A 450 -8.64 4.43 -10.15
CA LEU A 450 -7.93 4.35 -8.87
C LEU A 450 -6.78 3.35 -8.97
N SER A 451 -5.57 3.78 -8.58
CA SER A 451 -4.52 2.84 -8.19
C SER A 451 -4.62 2.56 -6.71
N LEU A 452 -4.61 1.28 -6.36
CA LEU A 452 -4.58 0.83 -4.97
C LEU A 452 -3.14 0.46 -4.60
N GLN A 453 -2.70 0.85 -3.41
CA GLN A 453 -1.42 0.42 -2.83
C GLN A 453 -1.67 0.01 -1.39
N LEU A 454 -1.17 -1.15 -0.98
CA LEU A 454 -1.39 -1.70 0.35
C LEU A 454 -0.09 -1.67 1.16
N TYR A 455 -0.18 -1.21 2.40
CA TYR A 455 0.94 -1.06 3.32
C TYR A 455 0.58 -1.68 4.67
N TYR A 456 1.58 -2.22 5.33
CA TYR A 456 1.44 -2.86 6.64
C TYR A 456 2.46 -2.29 7.63
N ILE A 457 2.00 -1.96 8.84
CA ILE A 457 2.87 -1.65 9.99
C ILE A 457 2.46 -2.58 11.15
N PRO A 458 3.38 -3.39 11.68
CA PRO A 458 3.11 -4.28 12.79
C PRO A 458 2.97 -3.50 14.10
N VAL A 459 2.09 -3.98 14.97
CA VAL A 459 2.00 -3.55 16.38
C VAL A 459 1.95 -4.80 17.25
N LEU A 460 2.71 -4.79 18.36
CA LEU A 460 2.67 -5.90 19.31
C LEU A 460 1.33 -5.86 20.04
N ALA A 461 0.69 -7.04 20.15
CA ALA A 461 -0.55 -7.15 20.89
C ALA A 461 -0.34 -6.71 22.35
N PRO A 462 -1.32 -6.01 22.95
CA PRO A 462 -1.28 -5.69 24.37
C PRO A 462 -1.08 -6.97 25.17
N GLN A 463 -0.07 -7.02 26.05
CA GLN A 463 0.09 -8.16 26.93
C GLN A 463 -1.14 -8.22 27.85
N VAL A 464 -1.96 -9.26 27.68
CA VAL A 464 -3.08 -9.51 28.58
C VAL A 464 -2.49 -9.91 29.92
N THR A 465 -2.49 -8.98 30.88
CA THR A 465 -2.13 -9.24 32.28
C THR A 465 -2.98 -10.38 32.81
N GLY A 466 -2.42 -11.59 32.91
CA GLY A 466 -3.12 -12.78 33.37
C GLY A 466 -2.64 -14.14 32.83
N GLN A 467 -1.71 -14.18 31.88
CA GLN A 467 -1.06 -15.44 31.46
C GLN A 467 0.31 -15.63 32.14
N ASP A 468 0.60 -16.87 32.54
CA ASP A 468 1.70 -17.28 33.43
C ASP A 468 3.07 -16.64 33.10
N PRO A 469 3.81 -16.13 34.11
CA PRO A 469 5.13 -15.51 33.93
C PRO A 469 6.23 -16.49 33.47
N GLU A 470 5.98 -17.80 33.45
CA GLU A 470 6.95 -18.80 32.98
C GLU A 470 7.06 -18.92 31.46
N ALA A 471 6.12 -18.34 30.70
CA ALA A 471 6.22 -18.22 29.25
C ALA A 471 6.65 -16.80 28.83
N SER A 472 7.80 -16.32 29.33
CA SER A 472 8.42 -15.07 28.86
C SER A 472 8.99 -15.21 27.44
N ARG A 473 8.17 -15.60 26.46
CA ARG A 473 8.50 -15.38 25.06
C ARG A 473 8.38 -13.87 24.83
N LYS A 474 9.49 -13.25 24.44
CA LYS A 474 9.50 -11.86 23.95
C LYS A 474 8.30 -11.67 23.02
N PRO A 475 7.61 -10.51 23.06
CA PRO A 475 6.49 -10.27 22.17
C PRO A 475 6.95 -10.43 20.72
N GLU A 476 6.54 -11.54 20.09
CA GLU A 476 6.97 -11.95 18.77
C GLU A 476 6.19 -11.13 17.74
N LEU A 477 6.90 -10.58 16.75
CA LEU A 477 6.25 -9.97 15.59
C LEU A 477 5.38 -11.00 14.87
N GLY A 478 4.33 -10.53 14.20
CA GLY A 478 3.52 -11.36 13.31
C GLY A 478 4.37 -12.12 12.28
N GLU A 479 3.86 -13.24 11.80
CA GLU A 479 4.57 -14.10 10.84
C GLU A 479 4.84 -13.36 9.53
N LEU A 480 3.88 -12.59 9.06
CA LEU A 480 4.04 -11.82 7.83
C LEU A 480 5.03 -10.66 8.04
N ALA A 481 4.97 -9.97 9.19
CA ALA A 481 5.92 -8.90 9.52
C ALA A 481 7.36 -9.43 9.54
N SER A 482 7.55 -10.59 10.18
CA SER A 482 8.85 -11.27 10.26
C SER A 482 9.32 -11.72 8.89
N PHE A 483 8.43 -12.23 8.03
CA PHE A 483 8.77 -12.58 6.65
C PHE A 483 9.20 -11.36 5.85
N LEU A 484 8.43 -10.26 5.89
CA LEU A 484 8.76 -9.01 5.19
C LEU A 484 10.12 -8.46 5.64
N GLY A 485 10.42 -8.50 6.93
CA GLY A 485 11.72 -8.06 7.45
C GLY A 485 12.89 -8.93 6.99
N ARG A 486 12.68 -10.24 6.79
CA ARG A 486 13.72 -11.13 6.24
C ARG A 486 14.00 -10.88 4.76
N VAL A 487 12.96 -10.66 3.97
CA VAL A 487 13.11 -10.47 2.51
C VAL A 487 13.45 -9.04 2.11
N ASP A 488 13.09 -8.07 2.95
CA ASP A 488 13.42 -6.65 2.81
C ASP A 488 14.07 -6.13 4.11
N PRO A 489 15.41 -6.17 4.21
CA PRO A 489 16.14 -5.66 5.38
C PRO A 489 15.87 -4.18 5.69
N TRP A 490 15.44 -3.39 4.71
CA TRP A 490 15.08 -1.99 4.95
C TRP A 490 13.70 -1.86 5.60
N TYR A 491 12.77 -2.75 5.25
CA TYR A 491 11.51 -2.88 5.96
C TYR A 491 11.73 -3.30 7.42
N GLU A 492 12.67 -4.23 7.68
CA GLU A 492 13.04 -4.59 9.06
C GLU A 492 13.54 -3.37 9.85
N SER A 493 14.58 -2.71 9.36
CA SER A 493 15.24 -1.57 10.03
C SER A 493 14.33 -0.34 10.18
N THR A 494 13.38 -0.14 9.26
CA THR A 494 12.52 1.06 9.27
C THR A 494 11.14 0.83 9.86
N VAL A 495 10.49 -0.30 9.60
CA VAL A 495 9.07 -0.54 9.96
C VAL A 495 8.97 -1.49 11.15
N ASN A 496 9.61 -2.65 11.11
CA ASN A 496 9.50 -3.63 12.21
C ASN A 496 10.10 -3.09 13.51
N THR A 497 11.16 -2.30 13.44
CA THR A 497 11.78 -1.71 14.63
C THR A 497 10.95 -0.58 15.25
N LEU A 498 9.95 -0.04 14.55
CA LEU A 498 9.01 0.92 15.14
C LEU A 498 8.07 0.27 16.12
N CYS A 499 7.80 -1.02 15.97
CA CYS A 499 6.83 -1.75 16.76
C CYS A 499 6.98 -1.51 18.28
N PRO A 500 8.20 -1.65 18.87
CA PRO A 500 8.41 -1.27 20.28
C PRO A 500 8.40 0.24 20.54
N ALA A 501 8.79 1.07 19.58
CA ALA A 501 8.82 2.53 19.75
C ALA A 501 7.40 3.12 19.78
N ILE A 502 6.49 2.63 18.94
CA ILE A 502 5.08 3.04 18.89
C ILE A 502 4.41 2.79 20.24
N LEU A 503 4.63 1.62 20.83
CA LEU A 503 4.09 1.31 22.16
C LEU A 503 4.68 2.22 23.24
N LYS A 504 6.00 2.40 23.26
CA LYS A 504 6.66 3.28 24.23
C LYS A 504 6.16 4.72 24.13
N LEU A 505 6.07 5.27 22.93
CA LEU A 505 5.61 6.64 22.68
C LEU A 505 4.14 6.81 23.04
N ALA A 506 3.32 5.79 22.83
CA ALA A 506 1.92 5.79 23.20
C ALA A 506 1.70 5.72 24.72
N GLU A 507 2.58 5.06 25.46
CA GLU A 507 2.53 4.94 26.92
C GLU A 507 3.11 6.16 27.65
N MET A 508 3.89 7.00 26.96
CA MET A 508 4.38 8.24 27.55
C MET A 508 3.20 9.20 27.80
N PRO A 509 3.09 9.80 29.00
CA PRO A 509 2.12 10.84 29.24
C PRO A 509 2.34 11.96 28.21
N PRO A 510 1.28 12.51 27.58
CA PRO A 510 1.43 13.73 26.80
C PRO A 510 1.86 14.81 27.78
N TYR A 511 3.15 15.09 27.84
CA TYR A 511 3.66 16.15 28.69
C TYR A 511 2.96 17.43 28.25
N LEU A 512 2.30 18.06 29.22
CA LEU A 512 1.66 19.36 29.18
C LEU A 512 2.72 20.45 28.93
N ASP A 513 3.41 20.38 27.80
CA ASP A 513 4.08 21.54 27.27
C ASP A 513 3.06 22.28 26.42
N THR A 514 2.74 23.50 26.82
CA THR A 514 1.73 24.36 26.18
C THR A 514 2.16 24.78 24.77
N SER A 515 3.39 24.43 24.37
CA SER A 515 3.86 24.50 22.99
C SER A 515 3.44 23.24 22.22
N ARG A 516 2.51 23.43 21.28
CA ARG A 516 1.88 22.42 20.39
C ARG A 516 2.85 21.66 19.46
N THR A 517 4.16 21.63 19.74
CA THR A 517 5.20 21.05 18.89
C THR A 517 5.65 19.70 19.46
N VAL A 518 4.75 18.71 19.44
CA VAL A 518 5.18 17.30 19.60
C VAL A 518 5.89 16.92 18.30
N ASP A 519 7.17 16.54 18.38
CA ASP A 519 7.91 16.02 17.22
C ASP A 519 7.19 14.76 16.72
N PRO A 520 6.61 14.76 15.50
CA PRO A 520 5.64 13.76 15.07
C PRO A 520 6.34 12.50 14.54
N PHE A 521 7.04 11.79 15.45
CA PHE A 521 7.91 10.66 15.09
C PHE A 521 7.16 9.56 14.33
N ILE A 522 5.98 9.16 14.81
CA ILE A 522 5.26 8.03 14.22
C ILE A 522 4.77 8.41 12.82
N LEU A 523 4.19 9.61 12.69
CA LEU A 523 3.74 10.17 11.43
C LEU A 523 4.88 10.36 10.43
N ASP A 524 6.05 10.80 10.86
CA ASP A 524 7.22 10.98 9.99
C ASP A 524 7.68 9.64 9.41
N VAL A 525 7.65 8.58 10.21
CA VAL A 525 8.05 7.26 9.71
C VAL A 525 6.97 6.67 8.80
N ILE A 526 5.69 6.81 9.13
CA ILE A 526 4.58 6.45 8.23
C ILE A 526 4.74 7.18 6.90
N THR A 527 4.98 8.49 6.95
CA THR A 527 5.18 9.34 5.76
C THR A 527 6.35 8.85 4.92
N TYR A 528 7.48 8.52 5.54
CA TYR A 528 8.63 7.99 4.82
C TYR A 528 8.33 6.63 4.16
N TYR A 529 7.71 5.72 4.90
CA TYR A 529 7.37 4.40 4.38
C TYR A 529 6.40 4.48 3.21
N VAL A 530 5.35 5.28 3.32
CA VAL A 530 4.34 5.46 2.27
C VAL A 530 4.91 6.18 1.03
N ARG A 531 5.96 7.00 1.18
CA ARG A 531 6.60 7.71 0.06
C ARG A 531 7.66 6.89 -0.68
N MET A 532 8.41 6.07 0.05
CA MET A 532 9.59 5.34 -0.44
C MET A 532 9.36 3.83 -0.60
N GLY A 533 8.39 3.28 0.13
CA GLY A 533 7.95 1.89 0.05
C GLY A 533 7.14 1.64 -1.22
N THR A 534 7.79 1.53 -2.36
CA THR A 534 7.08 1.37 -3.64
C THR A 534 7.12 -0.04 -4.19
N GLN A 535 7.93 -0.96 -3.68
CA GLN A 535 8.12 -2.28 -4.28
C GLN A 535 7.12 -3.31 -3.71
N PRO A 536 6.18 -3.84 -4.50
CA PRO A 536 5.17 -4.77 -4.00
C PRO A 536 5.75 -6.18 -3.82
N ILE A 537 5.40 -6.82 -2.71
CA ILE A 537 5.58 -8.24 -2.48
C ILE A 537 4.20 -8.90 -2.57
N TYR A 538 4.07 -9.90 -3.44
CA TYR A 538 2.79 -10.54 -3.73
C TYR A 538 2.58 -11.78 -2.87
N PHE A 539 1.43 -11.83 -2.19
CA PHE A 539 1.04 -12.95 -1.35
C PHE A 539 -0.13 -13.72 -1.95
N GLN A 540 -0.02 -15.05 -1.97
CA GLN A 540 -1.09 -15.94 -2.43
C GLN A 540 -2.22 -15.99 -1.39
N LEU A 541 -3.44 -15.62 -1.81
CA LEU A 541 -4.64 -15.87 -1.02
C LEU A 541 -5.12 -17.30 -1.21
N TYR A 542 -5.54 -17.95 -0.13
CA TYR A 542 -6.11 -19.30 -0.18
C TYR A 542 -7.59 -19.27 0.13
N LYS A 543 -8.38 -19.96 -0.68
CA LYS A 543 -9.80 -20.14 -0.48
C LYS A 543 -10.04 -21.44 0.30
N VAL A 544 -10.86 -21.36 1.33
CA VAL A 544 -11.35 -22.51 2.09
C VAL A 544 -12.85 -22.69 1.83
N LYS A 545 -13.26 -23.92 1.51
CA LYS A 545 -14.67 -24.35 1.49
C LYS A 545 -14.91 -25.22 2.72
N ILE A 546 -15.92 -24.88 3.50
CA ILE A 546 -16.21 -25.46 4.81
C ILE A 546 -17.56 -26.15 4.75
N PHE A 547 -17.58 -27.45 5.06
CA PHE A 547 -18.78 -28.28 5.04
C PHE A 547 -19.14 -28.69 6.46
N THR A 548 -20.21 -28.12 7.01
CA THR A 548 -20.79 -28.52 8.31
C THR A 548 -21.78 -29.68 8.15
N SER A 549 -22.38 -29.82 6.96
CA SER A 549 -23.14 -30.98 6.52
C SER A 549 -22.78 -31.29 5.07
N LEU A 550 -22.84 -32.56 4.70
CA LEU A 550 -22.63 -33.01 3.31
C LEU A 550 -23.82 -32.66 2.39
N SER A 551 -24.94 -32.21 2.95
CA SER A 551 -26.17 -31.87 2.20
C SER A 551 -26.32 -30.38 1.89
N HIS A 552 -25.53 -29.50 2.52
CA HIS A 552 -25.65 -28.05 2.35
C HIS A 552 -24.53 -27.48 1.49
N ASP A 553 -24.80 -26.34 0.86
CA ASP A 553 -23.77 -25.59 0.15
C ASP A 553 -22.64 -25.21 1.12
N PRO A 554 -21.37 -25.38 0.73
CA PRO A 554 -20.25 -25.05 1.59
C PRO A 554 -20.17 -23.55 1.86
N THR A 555 -19.84 -23.20 3.10
CA THR A 555 -19.45 -21.84 3.42
C THR A 555 -18.05 -21.59 2.87
N GLU A 556 -17.88 -20.49 2.13
CA GLU A 556 -16.58 -20.13 1.56
C GLU A 556 -15.98 -18.93 2.30
N ASP A 557 -14.69 -19.02 2.63
CA ASP A 557 -13.91 -17.90 3.16
C ASP A 557 -12.48 -17.96 2.58
N ILE A 558 -11.65 -16.97 2.88
CA ILE A 558 -10.25 -16.89 2.42
C ILE A 558 -9.28 -16.62 3.56
N PHE A 559 -8.04 -17.06 3.47
CA PHE A 559 -6.99 -16.72 4.43
C PHE A 559 -5.68 -16.37 3.75
N LEU A 560 -4.81 -15.69 4.51
CA LEU A 560 -3.52 -15.17 4.03
C LEU A 560 -2.34 -15.80 4.76
N THR A 561 -2.48 -16.14 6.05
CA THR A 561 -1.37 -16.51 6.94
C THR A 561 -1.46 -17.97 7.37
N GLU A 562 -2.49 -18.32 8.15
CA GLU A 562 -2.64 -19.62 8.79
C GLU A 562 -4.10 -20.10 8.77
N LEU A 563 -4.30 -21.40 8.51
CA LEU A 563 -5.51 -22.14 8.86
C LEU A 563 -5.15 -23.21 9.89
N LYS A 564 -5.66 -23.07 11.11
CA LYS A 564 -5.48 -24.04 12.19
C LYS A 564 -6.72 -24.89 12.35
N VAL A 565 -6.54 -26.19 12.55
CA VAL A 565 -7.59 -27.18 12.72
C VAL A 565 -7.34 -27.96 13.99
N LYS A 566 -8.37 -28.12 14.82
CA LYS A 566 -8.37 -28.98 16.00
C LYS A 566 -9.61 -29.84 15.98
N ILE A 567 -9.47 -31.08 16.40
CA ILE A 567 -10.60 -31.97 16.60
C ILE A 567 -11.38 -31.54 17.84
N GLN A 568 -12.70 -31.52 17.75
CA GLN A 568 -13.55 -31.22 18.89
C GLN A 568 -13.53 -32.39 19.88
N ASP A 569 -13.32 -32.05 21.15
CA ASP A 569 -13.40 -33.00 22.24
C ASP A 569 -14.87 -33.41 22.42
N SER A 570 -15.21 -34.63 22.04
CA SER A 570 -16.52 -35.19 22.36
C SER A 570 -16.60 -35.39 23.87
N LYS A 571 -17.26 -34.49 24.58
CA LYS A 571 -17.80 -34.85 25.91
C LYS A 571 -18.86 -35.92 25.65
N SER A 572 -18.52 -37.19 25.85
CA SER A 572 -19.53 -38.25 25.86
C SER A 572 -20.60 -37.86 26.89
N PRO A 573 -21.90 -38.05 26.59
CA PRO A 573 -22.94 -37.79 27.57
C PRO A 573 -22.71 -38.75 28.74
N LYS A 574 -22.51 -38.20 29.94
CA LYS A 574 -22.55 -38.96 31.18
C LYS A 574 -23.96 -39.50 31.37
N GLU A 575 -24.20 -40.72 30.91
CA GLU A 575 -25.28 -41.56 31.39
C GLU A 575 -24.70 -42.88 31.91
N GLY A 576 -25.11 -43.24 33.13
CA GLY A 576 -25.27 -44.63 33.54
C GLY A 576 -24.01 -45.45 33.82
N SER A 577 -23.79 -45.71 35.10
CA SER A 577 -22.91 -46.74 35.67
C SER A 577 -22.93 -48.11 34.93
N SER A 578 -21.75 -48.63 34.58
CA SER A 578 -21.38 -50.03 34.91
C SER A 578 -19.85 -50.23 34.86
N PRO A 579 -19.25 -51.00 35.79
CA PRO A 579 -17.84 -51.34 35.74
C PRO A 579 -17.70 -52.74 35.16
N ARG A 580 -17.50 -52.89 33.84
CA ARG A 580 -16.91 -54.10 33.21
C ARG A 580 -16.85 -53.98 31.68
N ARG A 581 -15.74 -53.47 31.17
CA ARG A 581 -14.93 -54.13 30.11
C ARG A 581 -13.65 -53.33 29.90
N ARG A 582 -12.54 -53.96 30.30
CA ARG A 582 -11.18 -53.53 29.96
C ARG A 582 -10.97 -53.86 28.48
N GLY A 583 -11.39 -52.96 27.58
CA GLY A 583 -11.32 -53.20 26.14
C GLY A 583 -11.59 -51.92 25.35
N ALA A 584 -10.60 -51.49 24.57
CA ALA A 584 -10.56 -50.30 23.72
C ALA A 584 -10.59 -48.95 24.46
N ALA A 585 -9.41 -48.48 24.88
CA ALA A 585 -9.20 -47.05 24.98
C ALA A 585 -9.47 -46.47 23.58
N GLU A 586 -10.55 -45.69 23.42
CA GLU A 586 -10.75 -44.84 22.26
C GLU A 586 -9.50 -43.97 22.12
N GLY A 587 -8.62 -44.34 21.20
CA GLY A 587 -7.33 -43.68 21.02
C GLY A 587 -7.58 -42.21 20.67
N THR A 588 -6.93 -41.31 21.42
CA THR A 588 -6.95 -39.86 21.24
C THR A 588 -6.78 -39.46 19.76
N GLY A 589 -7.54 -38.47 19.30
CA GLY A 589 -7.54 -38.01 17.91
C GLY A 589 -8.69 -38.55 17.06
N ALA A 590 -8.76 -38.06 15.82
CA ALA A 590 -9.75 -38.46 14.81
C ALA A 590 -9.06 -39.07 13.60
N GLU A 591 -9.75 -39.98 12.92
CA GLU A 591 -9.30 -40.55 11.65
C GLU A 591 -9.61 -39.57 10.50
N LEU A 592 -8.55 -38.93 9.98
CA LEU A 592 -8.62 -37.96 8.91
C LEU A 592 -8.22 -38.61 7.59
N SER A 593 -9.11 -38.54 6.61
CA SER A 593 -8.77 -38.75 5.21
C SER A 593 -8.35 -37.42 4.59
N MET A 594 -7.18 -37.42 3.96
CA MET A 594 -6.60 -36.25 3.32
C MET A 594 -6.22 -36.58 1.88
N CYS A 595 -6.68 -35.76 0.94
CA CYS A 595 -6.27 -35.80 -0.46
C CYS A 595 -5.59 -34.48 -0.81
N TYR A 596 -4.35 -34.51 -1.29
CA TYR A 596 -3.58 -33.30 -1.54
C TYR A 596 -2.68 -33.41 -2.77
N GLN A 597 -2.38 -32.27 -3.39
CA GLN A 597 -1.46 -32.17 -4.52
C GLN A 597 -0.05 -31.83 -4.04
N LYS A 598 0.77 -32.86 -3.80
CA LYS A 598 2.13 -32.72 -3.30
C LYS A 598 2.98 -31.86 -4.24
N ALA A 599 3.57 -30.80 -3.70
CA ALA A 599 4.51 -29.96 -4.42
C ALA A 599 5.85 -30.70 -4.53
N LEU A 600 6.23 -31.07 -5.75
CA LEU A 600 7.52 -31.68 -6.06
C LEU A 600 8.43 -30.64 -6.72
N LEU A 601 9.74 -30.77 -6.53
CA LEU A 601 10.75 -29.93 -7.21
C LEU A 601 10.64 -29.97 -8.75
N SER A 602 10.02 -31.03 -9.30
CA SER A 602 9.76 -31.15 -10.74
C SER A 602 8.58 -30.30 -11.23
N HIS A 603 7.89 -29.59 -10.34
CA HIS A 603 6.65 -28.84 -10.57
C HIS A 603 5.50 -29.66 -11.19
N ARG A 604 5.63 -31.00 -11.26
CA ARG A 604 4.55 -31.89 -11.70
C ARG A 604 3.62 -32.18 -10.53
N PRO A 605 2.30 -31.94 -10.67
CA PRO A 605 1.35 -32.24 -9.60
C PRO A 605 1.27 -33.75 -9.40
N ARG A 606 1.49 -34.21 -8.17
CA ARG A 606 1.22 -35.59 -7.76
C ARG A 606 0.14 -35.58 -6.71
N GLU A 607 -0.99 -36.18 -7.03
CA GLU A 607 -2.07 -36.38 -6.07
C GLU A 607 -1.70 -37.50 -5.10
N VAL A 608 -1.90 -37.25 -3.81
CA VAL A 608 -1.60 -38.19 -2.74
C VAL A 608 -2.82 -38.24 -1.83
N THR A 609 -3.30 -39.46 -1.58
CA THR A 609 -4.38 -39.72 -0.63
C THR A 609 -3.82 -40.51 0.54
N VAL A 610 -4.06 -40.04 1.76
CA VAL A 610 -3.61 -40.68 3.00
C VAL A 610 -4.76 -40.66 4.00
N SER A 611 -4.90 -41.76 4.75
CA SER A 611 -5.74 -41.79 5.95
C SER A 611 -4.82 -41.99 7.15
N LEU A 612 -4.94 -41.11 8.15
CA LEU A 612 -4.13 -41.15 9.37
C LEU A 612 -4.96 -40.69 10.57
N ARG A 613 -4.55 -41.07 11.77
CA ARG A 613 -5.18 -40.58 13.01
C ARG A 613 -4.43 -39.34 13.47
N ALA A 614 -5.09 -38.20 13.64
CA ALA A 614 -4.46 -36.95 14.06
C ALA A 614 -5.22 -36.27 15.21
N THR A 615 -4.59 -35.31 15.89
CA THR A 615 -5.22 -34.43 16.90
C THR A 615 -5.45 -33.01 16.39
N GLY A 616 -4.76 -32.62 15.33
CA GLY A 616 -4.85 -31.31 14.73
C GLY A 616 -4.03 -31.19 13.45
N LEU A 617 -4.22 -30.06 12.78
CA LEU A 617 -3.57 -29.72 11.52
C LEU A 617 -3.30 -28.21 11.52
N VAL A 618 -2.17 -27.77 10.98
CA VAL A 618 -1.89 -26.37 10.73
C VAL A 618 -1.43 -26.22 9.29
N LEU A 619 -2.11 -25.39 8.52
CA LEU A 619 -1.69 -24.99 7.18
C LEU A 619 -1.15 -23.57 7.26
N LYS A 620 0.09 -23.38 6.84
CA LYS A 620 0.72 -22.06 6.74
C LYS A 620 0.94 -21.69 5.28
N ALA A 621 0.57 -20.47 4.93
CA ALA A 621 0.80 -19.90 3.61
C ALA A 621 2.14 -19.15 3.52
N ILE A 622 2.75 -18.81 4.67
CA ILE A 622 4.02 -18.09 4.77
C ILE A 622 5.11 -19.05 5.27
N PRO A 623 6.28 -19.13 4.60
CA PRO A 623 7.38 -19.99 5.02
C PRO A 623 8.00 -19.52 6.34
N ALA A 624 8.28 -20.48 7.23
CA ALA A 624 8.60 -20.22 8.64
C ALA A 624 10.11 -20.09 8.96
N GLY A 625 11.04 -20.37 8.04
CA GLY A 625 12.48 -20.28 8.36
C GLY A 625 13.46 -20.27 7.18
N ASP A 626 14.71 -19.89 7.49
CA ASP A 626 15.81 -19.60 6.54
C ASP A 626 16.26 -20.80 5.70
N THR A 627 16.08 -22.01 6.20
CA THR A 627 16.44 -23.25 5.48
C THR A 627 15.58 -23.46 4.24
N GLU A 628 14.36 -22.92 4.23
CA GLU A 628 13.50 -22.98 3.05
C GLU A 628 13.92 -21.94 2.01
N VAL A 629 14.41 -20.77 2.42
CA VAL A 629 14.77 -19.67 1.51
C VAL A 629 16.04 -20.01 0.71
N SER A 630 17.03 -20.68 1.33
CA SER A 630 18.28 -21.08 0.64
C SER A 630 18.06 -22.03 -0.55
N GLY A 631 16.95 -22.76 -0.60
CA GLY A 631 16.57 -23.61 -1.73
C GLY A 631 15.85 -22.88 -2.87
N PHE A 632 15.45 -21.62 -2.68
CA PHE A 632 14.61 -20.87 -3.60
C PHE A 632 15.40 -20.01 -4.61
N PHE A 633 16.71 -19.84 -4.42
CA PHE A 633 17.54 -18.91 -5.19
C PHE A 633 18.28 -19.52 -6.38
N HIS A 634 18.14 -20.83 -6.64
CA HIS A 634 18.87 -21.48 -7.75
C HIS A 634 18.17 -21.46 -9.12
N CYS A 635 17.03 -20.78 -9.27
CA CYS A 635 16.39 -20.65 -10.58
C CYS A 635 16.91 -19.42 -11.33
N THR A 636 18.00 -19.62 -12.08
CA THR A 636 18.50 -18.71 -13.11
C THR A 636 17.62 -18.84 -14.36
N SER A 637 16.55 -18.05 -14.45
CA SER A 637 15.88 -17.79 -15.74
C SER A 637 15.48 -16.31 -15.82
N PRO A 638 16.04 -15.54 -16.78
CA PRO A 638 15.87 -14.09 -16.83
C PRO A 638 14.50 -13.62 -17.37
N ASN A 639 13.57 -14.52 -17.71
CA ASN A 639 12.33 -14.18 -18.43
C ASN A 639 11.01 -14.48 -17.69
N ALA A 640 11.06 -14.75 -16.38
CA ALA A 640 9.89 -14.61 -15.54
C ALA A 640 10.34 -13.81 -14.31
N ALA A 641 9.62 -12.75 -13.97
CA ALA A 641 9.61 -12.26 -12.60
C ALA A 641 9.16 -13.44 -11.74
N SER A 642 10.12 -14.26 -11.32
CA SER A 642 9.86 -15.54 -10.67
C SER A 642 9.29 -15.20 -9.31
N ALA A 643 7.96 -15.22 -9.26
CA ALA A 643 7.18 -15.28 -8.06
C ALA A 643 7.88 -16.30 -7.16
N THR A 644 8.54 -15.79 -6.13
CA THR A 644 9.10 -16.58 -5.05
C THR A 644 8.00 -17.53 -4.60
N ASP A 645 8.33 -18.82 -4.42
CA ASP A 645 7.42 -19.97 -4.28
C ASP A 645 6.51 -19.93 -3.02
N CYS A 646 5.96 -18.77 -2.65
CA CYS A 646 4.81 -18.56 -1.77
C CYS A 646 3.52 -19.20 -2.33
N SER A 647 3.60 -19.84 -3.50
CA SER A 647 2.57 -20.63 -4.16
C SER A 647 2.25 -21.97 -3.48
N CYS A 648 2.92 -22.32 -2.38
CA CYS A 648 2.70 -23.60 -1.69
C CYS A 648 2.31 -23.44 -0.22
N LEU A 649 1.38 -24.28 0.23
CA LEU A 649 0.99 -24.42 1.63
C LEU A 649 1.93 -25.39 2.32
N HIS A 650 2.48 -24.97 3.46
CA HIS A 650 3.18 -25.86 4.37
C HIS A 650 2.18 -26.43 5.36
N VAL A 651 1.98 -27.75 5.32
CA VAL A 651 1.01 -28.45 6.14
C VAL A 651 1.75 -29.24 7.22
N SER A 652 1.37 -29.00 8.47
CA SER A 652 1.86 -29.72 9.65
C SER A 652 0.72 -30.49 10.30
N VAL A 653 0.81 -31.82 10.31
CA VAL A 653 -0.17 -32.74 10.89
C VAL A 653 0.36 -33.25 12.21
N THR A 654 -0.42 -33.17 13.30
CA THR A 654 -0.07 -33.83 14.56
C THR A 654 -0.69 -35.24 14.58
N GLU A 655 0.05 -36.20 14.02
CA GLU A 655 -0.36 -37.60 13.88
C GLU A 655 -0.20 -38.35 15.20
N VAL A 656 -1.13 -39.27 15.47
CA VAL A 656 -1.14 -40.17 16.62
C VAL A 656 -0.64 -41.53 16.16
N VAL A 657 0.58 -41.86 16.56
CA VAL A 657 1.24 -43.12 16.23
C VAL A 657 0.99 -44.12 17.35
N LYS A 658 0.55 -45.32 16.98
CA LYS A 658 0.42 -46.45 17.90
C LYS A 658 1.78 -47.13 18.02
N SER A 659 2.40 -47.06 19.19
CA SER A 659 3.59 -47.85 19.52
C SER A 659 3.20 -49.00 20.45
N SER A 660 3.53 -50.23 20.07
CA SER A 660 3.45 -51.38 20.97
C SER A 660 4.81 -51.61 21.60
N ASN A 661 4.91 -51.39 22.90
CA ASN A 661 6.11 -51.64 23.67
C ASN A 661 5.84 -52.85 24.58
N LEU A 662 6.88 -53.42 25.19
CA LEU A 662 6.73 -54.51 26.18
C LEU A 662 5.84 -54.12 27.38
N ALA A 663 5.66 -52.81 27.64
CA ALA A 663 4.79 -52.26 28.69
C ALA A 663 3.30 -52.08 28.28
N GLY A 664 2.92 -52.41 27.04
CA GLY A 664 1.55 -52.28 26.54
C GLY A 664 1.42 -51.36 25.31
N ARG A 665 0.18 -51.10 24.89
CA ARG A 665 -0.13 -50.17 23.79
C ARG A 665 -0.06 -48.74 24.30
N SER A 666 0.85 -47.94 23.78
CA SER A 666 0.94 -46.49 24.03
C SER A 666 0.67 -45.70 22.75
N PHE A 667 0.20 -44.47 22.93
CA PHE A 667 0.00 -43.51 21.84
C PHE A 667 1.04 -42.40 21.98
N THR A 668 1.80 -42.15 20.92
CA THR A 668 2.73 -41.02 20.83
C THR A 668 2.25 -40.07 19.74
N THR A 669 2.56 -38.79 19.86
CA THR A 669 2.24 -37.79 18.83
C THR A 669 3.49 -37.44 18.03
N SER A 670 3.43 -37.56 16.70
CA SER A 670 4.49 -37.13 15.79
C SER A 670 3.97 -36.01 14.87
N THR A 671 4.79 -35.00 14.62
CA THR A 671 4.45 -33.93 13.67
C THR A 671 4.97 -34.28 12.29
N ASN A 672 4.07 -34.57 11.35
CA ASN A 672 4.41 -34.82 9.95
C ASN A 672 4.20 -33.55 9.11
N THR A 673 5.19 -33.18 8.30
CA THR A 673 5.16 -31.97 7.49
C THR A 673 5.28 -32.26 6.00
N PHE A 674 4.53 -31.53 5.17
CA PHE A 674 4.63 -31.61 3.72
C PHE A 674 4.17 -30.32 3.05
N ARG A 675 4.57 -30.13 1.79
CA ARG A 675 4.14 -28.99 0.95
C ARG A 675 3.09 -29.41 -0.06
N THR A 676 2.06 -28.59 -0.23
CA THR A 676 0.97 -28.85 -1.16
C THR A 676 0.42 -27.57 -1.78
N SER A 677 -0.19 -27.64 -2.96
CA SER A 677 -0.92 -26.51 -3.56
C SER A 677 -2.40 -26.50 -3.16
N SER A 678 -3.00 -27.68 -2.98
CA SER A 678 -4.38 -27.86 -2.58
C SER A 678 -4.51 -29.06 -1.64
N ILE A 679 -5.50 -29.03 -0.75
CA ILE A 679 -5.76 -30.12 0.19
C ILE A 679 -7.24 -30.19 0.53
N GLN A 680 -7.77 -31.41 0.53
CA GLN A 680 -9.09 -31.76 1.03
C GLN A 680 -8.91 -32.63 2.26
N VAL A 681 -9.62 -32.32 3.34
CA VAL A 681 -9.60 -33.11 4.58
C VAL A 681 -11.03 -33.43 5.00
N GLN A 682 -11.27 -34.67 5.38
CA GLN A 682 -12.55 -35.16 5.87
C GLN A 682 -12.33 -36.13 7.03
N SER A 683 -13.08 -35.95 8.13
CA SER A 683 -13.15 -36.94 9.21
C SER A 683 -13.94 -38.16 8.74
N GLN A 684 -13.35 -39.34 8.87
CA GLN A 684 -14.01 -40.62 8.55
C GLN A 684 -14.83 -41.16 9.73
N ASP A 685 -14.44 -40.82 10.95
CA ASP A 685 -15.04 -41.26 12.20
C ASP A 685 -16.13 -40.31 12.74
N GLN A 686 -16.65 -39.41 11.88
CA GLN A 686 -17.70 -38.44 12.22
C GLN A 686 -17.34 -37.49 13.39
N ARG A 687 -16.04 -37.38 13.69
CA ARG A 687 -15.52 -36.41 14.67
C ARG A 687 -15.54 -35.02 14.05
N LEU A 688 -16.17 -34.08 14.74
CA LEU A 688 -16.28 -32.71 14.28
C LEU A 688 -14.96 -31.95 14.45
N LEU A 689 -14.68 -31.05 13.51
CA LEU A 689 -13.49 -30.22 13.48
C LEU A 689 -13.85 -28.77 13.83
N THR A 690 -12.89 -28.07 14.42
CA THR A 690 -12.92 -26.61 14.58
C THR A 690 -11.79 -25.99 13.78
N LEU A 691 -12.11 -25.00 12.97
CA LEU A 691 -11.18 -24.25 12.12
C LEU A 691 -11.00 -22.83 12.67
N TRP A 692 -9.78 -22.31 12.62
CA TRP A 692 -9.44 -20.90 12.88
C TRP A 692 -8.66 -20.34 11.69
N LEU A 693 -9.08 -19.20 11.16
CA LEU A 693 -8.45 -18.52 10.02
C LEU A 693 -7.69 -17.27 10.48
N ASP A 694 -6.47 -17.10 9.99
CA ASP A 694 -5.59 -15.94 10.22
C ASP A 694 -5.42 -15.55 11.69
N LYS A 695 -5.48 -16.54 12.59
CA LYS A 695 -5.42 -16.35 14.05
C LYS A 695 -6.53 -15.43 14.61
N ASP A 696 -7.54 -15.08 13.81
CA ASP A 696 -8.65 -14.22 14.24
C ASP A 696 -9.72 -15.07 14.94
N GLY A 697 -9.90 -14.85 16.24
CA GLY A 697 -10.89 -15.57 17.06
C GLY A 697 -12.33 -15.40 16.55
N ARG A 698 -12.63 -14.30 15.84
CA ARG A 698 -13.94 -14.06 15.22
C ARG A 698 -14.18 -14.97 14.01
N ARG A 699 -13.14 -15.58 13.46
CA ARG A 699 -13.15 -16.42 12.26
C ARG A 699 -12.98 -17.89 12.62
N THR A 700 -13.78 -18.32 13.59
CA THR A 700 -13.83 -19.70 14.06
C THR A 700 -15.03 -20.42 13.47
N PHE A 701 -14.81 -21.53 12.77
CA PHE A 701 -15.89 -22.39 12.26
C PHE A 701 -15.90 -23.68 13.06
N ARG A 702 -17.05 -23.99 13.66
CA ARG A 702 -17.27 -25.21 14.45
C ARG A 702 -18.07 -26.22 13.65
N ASP A 703 -18.07 -27.45 14.13
CA ASP A 703 -18.94 -28.53 13.64
C ASP A 703 -18.66 -28.86 12.17
N VAL A 704 -17.38 -28.81 11.79
CA VAL A 704 -16.93 -29.03 10.42
C VAL A 704 -16.65 -30.51 10.20
N VAL A 705 -17.26 -31.09 9.17
CA VAL A 705 -17.08 -32.50 8.78
C VAL A 705 -16.00 -32.65 7.72
N ARG A 706 -15.94 -31.69 6.79
CA ARG A 706 -15.01 -31.65 5.68
C ARG A 706 -14.61 -30.21 5.38
N PHE A 707 -13.38 -30.01 4.93
CA PHE A 707 -12.97 -28.75 4.32
C PHE A 707 -12.03 -28.99 3.12
N GLU A 708 -11.99 -28.02 2.23
CA GLU A 708 -11.15 -28.02 1.03
C GLU A 708 -10.43 -26.68 0.93
N VAL A 709 -9.12 -26.71 0.71
CA VAL A 709 -8.28 -25.53 0.53
C VAL A 709 -7.63 -25.57 -0.84
N SER A 710 -7.69 -24.44 -1.54
CA SER A 710 -7.04 -24.25 -2.83
C SER A 710 -6.61 -22.78 -3.01
N PRO A 711 -5.67 -22.48 -3.93
CA PRO A 711 -5.34 -21.10 -4.26
C PRO A 711 -6.60 -20.35 -4.69
N CYS A 712 -6.83 -19.16 -4.14
CA CYS A 712 -8.00 -18.37 -4.44
C CYS A 712 -7.95 -17.94 -5.91
N PRO A 713 -8.92 -18.33 -6.77
CA PRO A 713 -8.92 -17.90 -8.15
C PRO A 713 -9.23 -16.41 -8.23
N GLU A 714 -8.60 -15.72 -9.17
CA GLU A 714 -8.95 -14.35 -9.50
C GLU A 714 -10.42 -14.30 -9.93
N PRO A 715 -11.26 -13.47 -9.29
CA PRO A 715 -12.66 -13.42 -9.66
C PRO A 715 -12.76 -12.91 -11.11
N CYS A 716 -13.46 -13.65 -11.97
CA CYS A 716 -13.73 -13.26 -13.35
C CYS A 716 -15.22 -12.92 -13.52
N SER A 717 -15.53 -11.96 -14.42
CA SER A 717 -16.90 -11.78 -14.88
C SER A 717 -17.30 -13.05 -15.63
N ARG A 718 -18.38 -13.70 -15.21
CA ARG A 718 -18.87 -14.93 -15.85
C ARG A 718 -19.50 -14.54 -17.20
N THR A 719 -18.70 -14.42 -18.25
CA THR A 719 -19.21 -14.59 -19.62
C THR A 719 -19.72 -16.03 -19.75
N GLN A 720 -20.90 -16.14 -20.36
CA GLN A 720 -21.80 -17.28 -20.34
C GLN A 720 -21.12 -18.65 -20.50
N LYS A 721 -21.22 -19.51 -19.47
CA LYS A 721 -21.48 -20.94 -19.75
C LYS A 721 -22.94 -21.01 -20.24
N SER A 722 -23.16 -20.67 -21.50
CA SER A 722 -24.42 -21.03 -22.16
C SER A 722 -24.44 -22.55 -22.23
N LYS A 723 -25.36 -23.15 -21.46
CA LYS A 723 -25.87 -24.49 -21.75
C LYS A 723 -26.54 -24.42 -23.13
N THR A 724 -25.76 -24.61 -24.18
CA THR A 724 -26.30 -24.83 -25.52
C THR A 724 -25.64 -26.07 -26.11
N SER A 725 -26.50 -27.04 -26.39
CA SER A 725 -26.28 -28.30 -27.09
C SER A 725 -25.63 -29.46 -26.33
N ALA A 726 -26.44 -30.10 -25.49
CA ALA A 726 -26.49 -31.55 -25.49
C ALA A 726 -27.17 -32.01 -26.78
N LEU A 727 -26.45 -32.04 -27.91
CA LEU A 727 -26.77 -32.82 -29.09
C LEU A 727 -25.59 -32.78 -30.08
N ASN A 728 -25.22 -33.97 -30.57
CA ASN A 728 -24.28 -34.30 -31.66
C ASN A 728 -22.87 -34.81 -31.26
N SER A 729 -22.84 -36.12 -31.01
CA SER A 729 -22.03 -37.15 -31.70
C SER A 729 -20.53 -36.92 -31.98
N HIS A 730 -19.72 -37.79 -31.39
CA HIS A 730 -18.44 -38.35 -31.86
C HIS A 730 -17.45 -37.41 -32.58
N GLY A 731 -16.50 -36.88 -31.82
CA GLY A 731 -15.23 -36.38 -32.32
C GLY A 731 -14.26 -36.24 -31.16
N GLN A 732 -13.06 -36.80 -31.28
CA GLN A 732 -11.99 -36.79 -30.27
C GLN A 732 -11.83 -35.40 -29.63
N GLU A 733 -12.09 -35.30 -28.33
CA GLU A 733 -11.72 -34.15 -27.52
C GLU A 733 -10.18 -34.13 -27.39
N THR A 734 -9.52 -33.47 -28.34
CA THR A 734 -8.22 -32.85 -28.07
C THR A 734 -8.39 -31.93 -26.87
N GLU A 735 -7.73 -32.31 -25.78
CA GLU A 735 -7.54 -31.60 -24.53
C GLU A 735 -7.00 -30.19 -24.81
N LYS A 736 -7.89 -29.26 -25.19
CA LYS A 736 -7.57 -27.84 -25.28
C LYS A 736 -7.24 -27.39 -23.86
N ASN A 737 -5.95 -27.17 -23.60
CA ASN A 737 -5.40 -26.52 -22.42
C ASN A 737 -6.29 -25.36 -21.96
N MET A 738 -7.26 -25.65 -21.08
CA MET A 738 -7.98 -24.64 -20.32
C MET A 738 -6.92 -24.01 -19.43
N ALA A 739 -6.46 -22.81 -19.82
CA ALA A 739 -5.53 -22.03 -19.02
C ALA A 739 -6.06 -21.99 -17.57
N LYS A 740 -5.28 -22.52 -16.62
CA LYS A 740 -5.68 -22.51 -15.21
C LYS A 740 -6.00 -21.07 -14.82
N PRO A 741 -7.14 -20.82 -14.14
CA PRO A 741 -7.48 -19.46 -13.73
C PRO A 741 -6.34 -18.90 -12.89
N ASN A 742 -5.91 -17.68 -13.22
CA ASN A 742 -4.87 -16.99 -12.47
C ASN A 742 -5.27 -16.91 -11.00
N SER A 743 -4.31 -17.10 -10.11
CA SER A 743 -4.55 -17.02 -8.69
C SER A 743 -4.55 -15.56 -8.23
N LEU A 744 -5.43 -15.22 -7.31
CA LEU A 744 -5.50 -13.88 -6.74
C LEU A 744 -4.33 -13.67 -5.79
N LEU A 745 -3.50 -12.69 -6.14
CA LEU A 745 -2.38 -12.23 -5.32
C LEU A 745 -2.73 -10.91 -4.65
N MET A 746 -2.34 -10.74 -3.39
CA MET A 746 -2.43 -9.49 -2.65
C MET A 746 -1.05 -8.84 -2.56
N PRO A 747 -0.86 -7.63 -3.11
CA PRO A 747 0.40 -6.90 -2.99
C PRO A 747 0.53 -6.31 -1.57
N ILE A 748 1.73 -6.30 -1.00
CA ILE A 748 2.09 -5.44 0.13
C ILE A 748 3.37 -4.70 -0.26
N ASN A 749 3.30 -3.38 -0.29
CA ASN A 749 4.41 -2.54 -0.69
C ASN A 749 5.47 -2.48 0.41
N THR A 750 6.72 -2.75 0.04
CA THR A 750 7.91 -2.53 0.86
C THR A 750 8.88 -1.63 0.11
N PHE A 751 10.11 -1.45 0.61
CA PHE A 751 11.06 -0.53 0.03
C PHE A 751 11.83 -1.12 -1.14
N SER A 752 12.35 -2.33 -0.94
CA SER A 752 13.18 -3.02 -1.91
C SER A 752 12.50 -4.23 -2.53
N GLY A 753 11.38 -4.69 -1.98
CA GLY A 753 10.79 -5.96 -2.38
C GLY A 753 11.67 -7.12 -1.89
N ILE A 754 11.71 -8.21 -2.66
CA ILE A 754 12.52 -9.38 -2.31
C ILE A 754 13.94 -9.16 -2.82
N ILE A 755 14.89 -8.92 -1.92
CA ILE A 755 16.32 -8.88 -2.24
C ILE A 755 16.85 -10.31 -2.25
N GLN A 756 17.43 -10.73 -3.38
CA GLN A 756 18.10 -12.03 -3.56
C GLN A 756 19.56 -11.98 -3.12
#